data_AF-A0A097IH15-F1
#
_entry.id   AF-A0A097IH15-F1
#
_cell.length_a   1.000
_cell.length_b   1.000
_cell.length_c   1.000
_cell.angle_alpha   90.00
_cell.angle_beta   90.00
_cell.angle_gamma   90.00
#
_symmetry.space_group_name_H-M   'P 1'
#
loop_
_entity.id
_entity.type
_entity.pdbx_description
1 polymer ?
#
loop_
_entity_poly.entity_id
_entity_poly.type
_entity_poly.pdbx_seq_one_letter_code
_entity_poly.pdbx_strand_id
1 'polypeptide(L)'
;MKSKETADGRSTRWAEHRRNKKRELSSAALRAIRQRGPQVGMGEIAEVAGTSKTVYYRHFSDRAGLWSAVVERSVDFIYDELPLSRIDRLTVPELIAELADSYLTLVEKDPEIYEFVTTRPGTPSPAEYTDPEITLTARIAGKLAETLDLQGMGERSEIWAHAIVGATWAIANRWMITGRTKPKDEVVAQIRDLFAPGLSLHHHPPIDLSKEHPMTTTTPVATTNPVVGNSDNLSPLGRDLRKALDGKHHELKQTLRDNMTADMIVRPFDQSVDEARDWVLESIGKLIEHGFSKVGMPAEYGGTHSLSESIAAFEILAMGDLSLTIKSGVQQGLFGGAVLNLGDDAQKKEWLSKIISAELLGCYGMTELGRGSDVQHLETTITYIPETDEFEIHTPDDDARKAYIGNAARDGQKAAVFGQLIVNGENHGVHCVIADVRDENGDPAPGVTIGDHGRKGGLLGVDNGTLAFDHVRVPRFNLLNRYGKVDENGVYTSPIERRGQRFSTMLSTLVRGRISVGGAGGSATRRGLTIAVKHALARTQFTDTTGKPVTIMNYQTHQAKLVPEVARAYAFGFAQNELIDHFQQVQDGAEEKVVRELEGHAAGMKAVQTRWANDTLQVCREACGGYGYMAENGLTTLTADADVFATFEGDNTVLLMLTGRGLLAGFKSSWAELDMLDTARKSAALVGTRIIERTTARPTIERLVSIANRKSGADILRARGWHVEMLEYREKRMVESLGLRMREVLKVEKEKEFDAFNSCQNHMIAASLAHMDRIILEAFVEGISNTPEGEARDTLIKLCDLYALATIAEHRAWFLEHGAIDGGRSREITQAVERISAELTENIEPIVEGLGVPEAWLNSKIAAEGK
;
A
#
# COMPACT_ATOMS: atom_id res chain seq x y z
N MET A 1 33.96 -46.29 20.70
CA MET A 1 35.18 -45.63 20.19
C MET A 1 34.95 -45.28 18.72
N LYS A 2 34.74 -43.99 18.43
CA LYS A 2 34.62 -43.45 17.07
C LYS A 2 36.02 -43.16 16.51
N SER A 3 36.29 -43.57 15.28
CA SER A 3 37.53 -43.27 14.55
C SER A 3 37.60 -41.78 14.22
N LYS A 4 38.69 -41.13 14.63
CA LYS A 4 39.11 -39.82 14.12
C LYS A 4 39.82 -40.03 12.78
N GLU A 5 39.25 -39.53 11.69
CA GLU A 5 40.02 -39.30 10.46
C GLU A 5 40.93 -38.08 10.66
N THR A 6 42.22 -38.31 10.51
CA THR A 6 43.29 -37.30 10.48
C THR A 6 43.37 -36.65 9.11
N ALA A 7 43.18 -35.33 9.02
CA ALA A 7 43.34 -34.55 7.80
C ALA A 7 44.78 -34.62 7.25
N ASP A 8 44.91 -34.94 5.96
CA ASP A 8 46.18 -35.12 5.22
C ASP A 8 47.00 -33.82 5.13
N GLY A 9 48.21 -33.83 5.71
CA GLY A 9 49.15 -32.70 5.73
C GLY A 9 49.62 -32.20 4.36
N ARG A 10 49.39 -32.94 3.26
CA ARG A 10 49.63 -32.46 1.89
C ARG A 10 48.54 -31.49 1.42
N SER A 11 47.29 -31.70 1.82
CA SER A 11 46.17 -30.82 1.47
C SER A 11 46.30 -29.43 2.10
N THR A 12 46.77 -29.38 3.34
CA THR A 12 47.00 -28.15 4.12
C THR A 12 48.16 -27.32 3.54
N ARG A 13 49.28 -27.96 3.17
CA ARG A 13 50.41 -27.28 2.50
C ARG A 13 50.05 -26.72 1.13
N TRP A 14 49.23 -27.45 0.34
CA TRP A 14 48.77 -26.98 -0.96
C TRP A 14 47.74 -25.85 -0.86
N ALA A 15 46.91 -25.85 0.18
CA ALA A 15 45.99 -24.76 0.48
C ALA A 15 46.74 -23.50 0.96
N GLU A 16 47.79 -23.65 1.76
CA GLU A 16 48.65 -22.55 2.22
C GLU A 16 49.47 -21.94 1.06
N HIS A 17 50.05 -22.77 0.20
CA HIS A 17 50.74 -22.29 -1.00
C HIS A 17 49.80 -21.51 -1.95
N ARG A 18 48.57 -22.01 -2.18
CA ARG A 18 47.55 -21.29 -2.97
C ARG A 18 47.14 -19.95 -2.36
N ARG A 19 47.00 -19.87 -1.02
CA ARG A 19 46.71 -18.62 -0.30
C ARG A 19 47.84 -17.61 -0.44
N ASN A 20 49.09 -18.04 -0.27
CA ASN A 20 50.26 -17.17 -0.43
C ASN A 20 50.38 -16.64 -1.87
N LYS A 21 50.12 -17.48 -2.88
CA LYS A 21 50.15 -17.06 -4.29
C LYS A 21 49.02 -16.10 -4.65
N LYS A 22 47.81 -16.32 -4.12
CA LYS A 22 46.71 -15.35 -4.24
C LYS A 22 47.09 -13.98 -3.65
N ARG A 23 47.69 -13.95 -2.45
CA ARG A 23 48.15 -12.69 -1.83
C ARG A 23 49.20 -11.96 -2.69
N GLU A 24 50.16 -12.67 -3.27
CA GLU A 24 51.18 -12.08 -4.13
C GLU A 24 50.56 -11.43 -5.39
N LEU A 25 49.62 -12.15 -6.03
CA LEU A 25 48.93 -11.69 -7.23
C LEU A 25 47.98 -10.51 -6.94
N SER A 26 47.23 -10.53 -5.84
CA SER A 26 46.41 -9.38 -5.43
C SER A 26 47.28 -8.14 -5.12
N SER A 27 48.46 -8.32 -4.52
CA SER A 27 49.40 -7.19 -4.30
C SER A 27 49.91 -6.60 -5.62
N ALA A 28 50.15 -7.44 -6.63
CA ALA A 28 50.58 -6.98 -7.94
C ALA A 28 49.45 -6.28 -8.69
N ALA A 29 48.20 -6.73 -8.53
CA ALA A 29 47.02 -6.06 -9.04
C ALA A 29 46.83 -4.66 -8.41
N LEU A 30 46.99 -4.51 -7.09
CA LEU A 30 46.96 -3.19 -6.42
C LEU A 30 48.03 -2.24 -6.97
N ARG A 31 49.24 -2.72 -7.26
CA ARG A 31 50.28 -1.90 -7.91
C ARG A 31 49.90 -1.49 -9.33
N ALA A 32 49.29 -2.40 -10.09
CA ALA A 32 48.84 -2.11 -11.45
C ALA A 32 47.75 -1.04 -11.48
N ILE A 33 46.77 -1.13 -10.56
CA ILE A 33 45.69 -0.14 -10.42
C ILE A 33 46.27 1.24 -10.08
N ARG A 34 47.22 1.33 -9.13
CA ARG A 34 47.89 2.60 -8.81
C ARG A 34 48.69 3.21 -9.98
N GLN A 35 49.24 2.38 -10.87
CA GLN A 35 50.07 2.85 -11.99
C GLN A 35 49.27 3.17 -13.25
N ARG A 36 48.13 2.49 -13.47
CA ARG A 36 47.39 2.50 -14.74
C ARG A 36 45.94 2.97 -14.60
N GLY A 37 45.48 3.22 -13.38
CA GLY A 37 44.14 3.69 -13.04
C GLY A 37 43.09 2.57 -12.84
N PRO A 38 41.87 2.92 -12.40
CA PRO A 38 40.83 1.97 -11.97
C PRO A 38 40.25 1.14 -13.12
N GLN A 39 40.44 1.57 -14.37
CA GLN A 39 39.93 0.83 -15.54
C GLN A 39 40.90 -0.25 -16.05
N VAL A 40 42.03 -0.46 -15.35
CA VAL A 40 43.09 -1.39 -15.76
C VAL A 40 42.56 -2.80 -16.08
N GLY A 41 42.88 -3.28 -17.29
CA GLY A 41 42.44 -4.57 -17.79
C GLY A 41 43.28 -5.73 -17.26
N MET A 42 42.72 -6.96 -17.30
CA MET A 42 43.43 -8.18 -16.86
C MET A 42 44.79 -8.40 -17.54
N GLY A 43 45.00 -7.85 -18.74
CA GLY A 43 46.28 -7.94 -19.44
C GLY A 43 47.36 -7.04 -18.88
N GLU A 44 46.99 -5.81 -18.59
CA GLU A 44 47.87 -4.79 -18.02
C GLU A 44 48.22 -5.17 -16.57
N ILE A 45 47.26 -5.73 -15.82
CA ILE A 45 47.52 -6.31 -14.48
C ILE A 45 48.57 -7.43 -14.56
N ALA A 46 48.44 -8.33 -15.54
CA ALA A 46 49.38 -9.44 -15.71
C ALA A 46 50.79 -8.95 -16.11
N GLU A 47 50.85 -7.94 -16.98
CA GLU A 47 52.08 -7.29 -17.43
C GLU A 47 52.84 -6.64 -16.26
N VAL A 48 52.16 -5.81 -15.45
CA VAL A 48 52.75 -5.17 -14.26
C VAL A 48 53.19 -6.21 -13.21
N ALA A 49 52.52 -7.36 -13.17
CA ALA A 49 52.85 -8.46 -12.28
C ALA A 49 53.97 -9.38 -12.81
N GLY A 50 54.48 -9.15 -14.02
CA GLY A 50 55.52 -9.99 -14.64
C GLY A 50 55.06 -11.43 -14.88
N THR A 51 53.76 -11.65 -15.13
CA THR A 51 53.17 -12.98 -15.32
C THR A 51 52.15 -13.00 -16.46
N SER A 52 51.54 -14.16 -16.75
CA SER A 52 50.53 -14.28 -17.81
C SER A 52 49.10 -14.15 -17.27
N LYS A 53 48.16 -13.71 -18.12
CA LYS A 53 46.71 -13.69 -17.82
C LYS A 53 46.21 -15.05 -17.31
N THR A 54 46.74 -16.14 -17.88
CA THR A 54 46.39 -17.52 -17.52
C THR A 54 46.76 -17.87 -16.09
N VAL A 55 47.79 -17.25 -15.50
CA VAL A 55 48.13 -17.43 -14.08
C VAL A 55 47.08 -16.77 -13.20
N TYR A 56 46.62 -15.56 -13.53
CA TYR A 56 45.54 -14.91 -12.79
C TYR A 56 44.22 -15.70 -12.86
N TYR A 57 43.79 -16.12 -14.05
CA TYR A 57 42.55 -16.90 -14.19
C TYR A 57 42.60 -18.26 -13.48
N ARG A 58 43.79 -18.87 -13.36
CA ARG A 58 43.97 -20.11 -12.59
C ARG A 58 43.75 -19.94 -11.08
N HIS A 59 44.04 -18.74 -10.56
CA HIS A 59 43.88 -18.45 -9.13
C HIS A 59 42.55 -17.76 -8.81
N PHE A 60 41.97 -16.98 -9.72
CA PHE A 60 40.80 -16.12 -9.46
C PHE A 60 39.59 -16.39 -10.36
N SER A 61 39.63 -17.41 -11.23
CA SER A 61 38.56 -17.80 -12.17
C SER A 61 38.25 -16.77 -13.26
N ASP A 62 37.97 -15.52 -12.90
CA ASP A 62 37.63 -14.41 -13.79
C ASP A 62 38.10 -13.04 -13.21
N ARG A 63 37.69 -11.94 -13.84
CA ARG A 63 38.00 -10.57 -13.36
C ARG A 63 37.25 -10.24 -12.06
N ALA A 64 36.06 -10.79 -11.85
CA ALA A 64 35.26 -10.55 -10.65
C ALA A 64 35.88 -11.23 -9.41
N GLY A 65 36.47 -12.42 -9.57
CA GLY A 65 37.20 -13.10 -8.49
C GLY A 65 38.50 -12.40 -8.13
N LEU A 66 39.19 -11.76 -9.09
CA LEU A 66 40.36 -10.92 -8.79
C LEU A 66 39.92 -9.62 -8.09
N TRP A 67 38.85 -8.99 -8.58
CA TRP A 67 38.25 -7.80 -7.97
C TRP A 67 37.89 -8.09 -6.49
N SER A 68 37.19 -9.18 -6.21
CA SER A 68 36.83 -9.58 -4.83
C SER A 68 38.06 -9.75 -3.92
N ALA A 69 39.13 -10.37 -4.43
CA ALA A 69 40.37 -10.56 -3.69
C ALA A 69 41.20 -9.27 -3.52
N VAL A 70 41.00 -8.27 -4.39
CA VAL A 70 41.56 -6.93 -4.25
C VAL A 70 40.75 -6.14 -3.22
N VAL A 71 39.41 -6.22 -3.25
CA VAL A 71 38.54 -5.58 -2.27
C VAL A 71 38.79 -6.13 -0.86
N GLU A 72 38.78 -7.44 -0.67
CA GLU A 72 39.06 -8.09 0.63
C GLU A 72 40.40 -7.61 1.22
N ARG A 73 41.41 -7.44 0.37
CA ARG A 73 42.72 -6.95 0.78
C ARG A 73 42.75 -5.46 1.09
N SER A 74 42.02 -4.65 0.33
CA SER A 74 41.86 -3.23 0.63
C SER A 74 41.13 -3.04 1.95
N VAL A 75 40.11 -3.86 2.23
CA VAL A 75 39.41 -3.90 3.52
C VAL A 75 40.38 -4.21 4.66
N ASP A 76 41.17 -5.27 4.58
CA ASP A 76 42.15 -5.61 5.62
C ASP A 76 43.16 -4.46 5.88
N PHE A 77 43.61 -3.79 4.82
CA PHE A 77 44.51 -2.63 4.94
C PHE A 77 43.85 -1.43 5.61
N ILE A 78 42.57 -1.17 5.30
CA ILE A 78 41.76 -0.11 5.94
C ILE A 78 41.56 -0.40 7.42
N TYR A 79 41.33 -1.66 7.79
CA TYR A 79 41.22 -2.09 9.19
C TYR A 79 42.52 -1.92 9.98
N ASP A 80 43.67 -2.15 9.34
CA ASP A 80 44.99 -1.99 9.97
C ASP A 80 45.43 -0.51 10.08
N GLU A 81 44.99 0.37 9.17
CA GLU A 81 45.30 1.82 9.19
C GLU A 81 44.26 2.68 9.93
N LEU A 82 43.01 2.23 10.11
CA LEU A 82 42.05 2.91 10.99
C LEU A 82 42.56 2.84 12.44
N PRO A 83 42.74 3.96 13.15
CA PRO A 83 43.23 3.97 14.52
C PRO A 83 42.13 3.57 15.52
N LEU A 84 41.43 2.46 15.26
CA LEU A 84 40.36 1.91 16.11
C LEU A 84 40.87 1.54 17.52
N SER A 85 42.19 1.46 17.70
CA SER A 85 42.86 1.15 18.98
C SER A 85 42.78 2.25 20.04
N ARG A 86 42.28 3.46 19.70
CA ARG A 86 42.12 4.59 20.65
C ARG A 86 40.67 5.03 20.86
N ILE A 87 39.71 4.33 20.25
CA ILE A 87 38.29 4.71 20.20
C ILE A 87 37.65 4.78 21.59
N ASP A 88 38.06 3.92 22.52
CA ASP A 88 37.54 3.86 23.89
C ASP A 88 37.78 5.13 24.73
N ARG A 89 38.48 6.14 24.18
CA ARG A 89 38.85 7.39 24.87
C ARG A 89 38.35 8.66 24.18
N LEU A 90 37.61 8.54 23.06
CA LEU A 90 37.10 9.67 22.29
C LEU A 90 35.62 9.93 22.64
N THR A 91 35.23 11.21 22.69
CA THR A 91 33.81 11.58 22.73
C THR A 91 33.12 11.22 21.41
N VAL A 92 31.79 11.06 21.40
CA VAL A 92 31.04 10.72 20.16
C VAL A 92 31.35 11.66 18.98
N PRO A 93 31.40 13.00 19.14
CA PRO A 93 31.74 13.89 18.03
C PRO A 93 33.18 13.72 17.55
N GLU A 94 34.12 13.45 18.46
CA GLU A 94 35.53 13.16 18.10
C GLU A 94 35.65 11.83 17.37
N LEU A 95 34.88 10.81 17.77
CA LEU A 95 34.84 9.50 17.12
C LEU A 95 34.34 9.60 15.67
N ILE A 96 33.27 10.36 15.45
CA ILE A 96 32.70 10.56 14.10
C ILE A 96 33.67 11.36 13.23
N ALA A 97 34.29 12.40 13.80
CA ALA A 97 35.29 13.18 13.10
C ALA A 97 36.51 12.32 12.73
N GLU A 98 37.01 11.48 13.63
CA GLU A 98 38.16 10.60 13.40
C GLU A 98 37.85 9.52 12.34
N LEU A 99 36.64 8.96 12.38
CA LEU A 99 36.18 7.95 11.40
C LEU A 99 36.02 8.56 10.00
N ALA A 100 35.39 9.74 9.92
CA ALA A 100 35.28 10.48 8.67
C ALA A 100 36.64 10.94 8.15
N ASP A 101 37.53 11.44 9.01
CA ASP A 101 38.87 11.89 8.62
C ASP A 101 39.73 10.73 8.12
N SER A 102 39.72 9.59 8.82
CA SER A 102 40.46 8.40 8.42
C SER A 102 39.96 7.86 7.07
N TYR A 103 38.64 7.83 6.88
CA TYR A 103 38.01 7.39 5.64
C TYR A 103 38.37 8.32 4.47
N LEU A 104 38.25 9.63 4.65
CA LEU A 104 38.57 10.62 3.62
C LEU A 104 40.09 10.68 3.32
N THR A 105 40.95 10.49 4.34
CA THR A 105 42.41 10.42 4.16
C THR A 105 42.81 9.20 3.32
N LEU A 106 42.15 8.05 3.53
CA LEU A 106 42.36 6.87 2.71
C LEU A 106 41.97 7.13 1.24
N VAL A 107 40.82 7.75 1.03
CA VAL A 107 40.32 8.16 -0.30
C VAL A 107 41.27 9.18 -0.96
N GLU A 108 41.88 10.08 -0.19
CA GLU A 108 42.89 11.03 -0.68
C GLU A 108 44.20 10.34 -1.08
N LYS A 109 44.66 9.36 -0.28
CA LYS A 109 45.95 8.67 -0.43
C LYS A 109 46.00 7.74 -1.65
N ASP A 110 44.91 7.03 -1.93
CA ASP A 110 44.84 6.04 -3.02
C ASP A 110 43.50 6.12 -3.81
N PRO A 111 43.23 7.24 -4.53
CA PRO A 111 41.95 7.46 -5.22
C PRO A 111 41.65 6.41 -6.30
N GLU A 112 42.68 5.97 -7.02
CA GLU A 112 42.55 4.95 -8.07
C GLU A 112 42.11 3.59 -7.50
N ILE A 113 42.52 3.27 -6.27
CA ILE A 113 42.09 2.03 -5.59
C ILE A 113 40.66 2.19 -5.09
N TYR A 114 40.31 3.36 -4.54
CA TYR A 114 38.96 3.65 -4.11
C TYR A 114 37.98 3.52 -5.28
N GLU A 115 38.26 4.16 -6.42
CA GLU A 115 37.43 4.08 -7.62
C GLU A 115 37.37 2.65 -8.20
N PHE A 116 38.46 1.87 -8.12
CA PHE A 116 38.46 0.46 -8.52
C PHE A 116 37.57 -0.42 -7.62
N VAL A 117 37.58 -0.17 -6.30
CA VAL A 117 36.76 -0.92 -5.34
C VAL A 117 35.29 -0.53 -5.44
N THR A 118 34.96 0.74 -5.70
CA THR A 118 33.58 1.22 -5.85
C THR A 118 32.99 0.99 -7.24
N THR A 119 33.81 0.64 -8.24
CA THR A 119 33.37 0.40 -9.63
C THR A 119 33.55 -1.07 -10.01
N ARG A 120 32.47 -1.87 -9.92
CA ARG A 120 32.50 -3.31 -10.23
C ARG A 120 32.65 -3.57 -11.75
N PRO A 121 33.56 -4.47 -12.18
CA PRO A 121 33.68 -4.84 -13.59
C PRO A 121 32.75 -5.99 -14.01
N GLY A 122 31.80 -5.71 -14.93
CA GLY A 122 31.08 -6.72 -15.73
C GLY A 122 29.76 -7.30 -15.16
N THR A 123 28.99 -7.98 -16.03
CA THR A 123 27.67 -8.59 -15.78
C THR A 123 27.70 -9.66 -14.68
N PRO A 124 26.69 -9.74 -13.79
CA PRO A 124 26.70 -10.66 -12.66
C PRO A 124 26.42 -12.11 -13.07
N SER A 125 27.14 -13.04 -12.42
CA SER A 125 26.83 -14.48 -12.38
C SER A 125 26.01 -14.79 -11.11
N PRO A 126 24.97 -15.64 -11.15
CA PRO A 126 24.03 -15.85 -10.03
C PRO A 126 24.59 -16.56 -8.78
N ALA A 127 25.84 -17.06 -8.81
CA ALA A 127 26.24 -18.13 -7.87
C ALA A 127 26.97 -17.69 -6.59
N GLU A 128 27.49 -16.46 -6.46
CA GLU A 128 28.19 -16.03 -5.24
C GLU A 128 27.90 -14.53 -4.99
N TYR A 129 26.92 -14.26 -4.11
CA TYR A 129 26.52 -12.90 -3.73
C TYR A 129 26.81 -12.65 -2.25
N THR A 130 27.96 -12.06 -1.98
CA THR A 130 28.17 -11.17 -0.84
C THR A 130 28.76 -9.91 -1.43
N ASP A 131 27.95 -8.85 -1.48
CA ASP A 131 28.41 -7.55 -1.94
C ASP A 131 29.51 -7.05 -0.98
N PRO A 132 30.75 -6.83 -1.44
CA PRO A 132 31.83 -6.36 -0.59
C PRO A 132 31.60 -4.94 -0.04
N GLU A 133 30.80 -4.12 -0.72
CA GLU A 133 30.42 -2.78 -0.26
C GLU A 133 29.52 -2.87 0.97
N ILE A 134 28.58 -3.82 0.95
CA ILE A 134 27.72 -4.18 2.09
C ILE A 134 28.56 -4.84 3.19
N THR A 135 29.54 -5.68 2.84
CA THR A 135 30.37 -6.40 3.82
C THR A 135 31.35 -5.47 4.54
N LEU A 136 31.95 -4.50 3.85
CA LEU A 136 32.84 -3.49 4.44
C LEU A 136 32.06 -2.51 5.32
N THR A 137 30.94 -1.98 4.80
CA THR A 137 30.04 -1.07 5.53
C THR A 137 29.48 -1.74 6.78
N ALA A 138 29.01 -2.99 6.68
CA ALA A 138 28.46 -3.74 7.81
C ALA A 138 29.53 -4.09 8.86
N ARG A 139 30.76 -4.41 8.45
CA ARG A 139 31.84 -4.68 9.43
C ARG A 139 32.30 -3.41 10.15
N ILE A 140 32.38 -2.26 9.46
CA ILE A 140 32.75 -0.98 10.11
C ILE A 140 31.62 -0.53 11.03
N ALA A 141 30.36 -0.62 10.56
CA ALA A 141 29.19 -0.33 11.35
C ALA A 141 29.08 -1.24 12.58
N GLY A 142 29.41 -2.53 12.48
CA GLY A 142 29.43 -3.45 13.62
C GLY A 142 30.39 -3.00 14.74
N LYS A 143 31.61 -2.54 14.38
CA LYS A 143 32.58 -2.06 15.38
C LYS A 143 32.19 -0.70 15.97
N LEU A 144 31.62 0.18 15.15
CA LEU A 144 31.07 1.46 15.61
C LEU A 144 29.87 1.24 16.55
N ALA A 145 29.01 0.25 16.27
CA ALA A 145 27.89 -0.12 17.11
C ALA A 145 28.34 -0.59 18.49
N GLU A 146 29.36 -1.46 18.59
CA GLU A 146 29.95 -1.86 19.88
C GLU A 146 30.42 -0.64 20.70
N THR A 147 30.97 0.36 20.03
CA THR A 147 31.47 1.58 20.69
C THR A 147 30.34 2.49 21.16
N LEU A 148 29.34 2.72 20.30
CA LEU A 148 28.16 3.52 20.64
C LEU A 148 27.36 2.88 21.79
N ASP A 149 27.32 1.54 21.84
CA ASP A 149 26.67 0.79 22.90
C ASP A 149 27.37 0.98 24.25
N LEU A 150 28.71 0.92 24.27
CA LEU A 150 29.52 1.23 25.46
C LEU A 150 29.35 2.68 25.96
N GLN A 151 28.88 3.60 25.10
CA GLN A 151 28.58 4.99 25.46
C GLN A 151 27.11 5.21 25.84
N GLY A 152 26.32 4.15 25.99
CA GLY A 152 24.97 4.19 26.55
C GLY A 152 23.83 4.28 25.54
N MET A 153 24.09 4.00 24.25
CA MET A 153 23.05 4.05 23.22
C MET A 153 22.16 2.80 23.13
N GLY A 154 22.59 1.66 23.70
CA GLY A 154 21.78 0.45 23.77
C GLY A 154 21.40 -0.10 22.39
N GLU A 155 20.14 -0.52 22.25
CA GLU A 155 19.58 -1.09 21.01
C GLU A 155 19.65 -0.15 19.79
N ARG A 156 19.87 1.16 20.00
CA ARG A 156 19.99 2.14 18.90
C ARG A 156 21.38 2.16 18.26
N SER A 157 22.39 1.58 18.90
CA SER A 157 23.79 1.63 18.47
C SER A 157 24.01 1.07 17.08
N GLU A 158 23.31 -0.01 16.72
CA GLU A 158 23.43 -0.67 15.43
C GLU A 158 22.89 0.20 14.27
N ILE A 159 21.71 0.78 14.45
CA ILE A 159 21.06 1.64 13.44
C ILE A 159 21.88 2.92 13.22
N TRP A 160 22.32 3.54 14.32
CA TRP A 160 23.11 4.77 14.26
C TRP A 160 24.50 4.55 13.66
N ALA A 161 25.14 3.42 13.97
CA ALA A 161 26.42 3.08 13.35
C ALA A 161 26.30 2.89 11.83
N HIS A 162 25.25 2.21 11.36
CA HIS A 162 25.00 2.06 9.92
C HIS A 162 24.71 3.41 9.24
N ALA A 163 23.94 4.29 9.89
CA ALA A 163 23.64 5.63 9.36
C ALA A 163 24.90 6.50 9.23
N ILE A 164 25.79 6.49 10.23
CA ILE A 164 27.04 7.26 10.22
C ILE A 164 27.98 6.77 9.13
N VAL A 165 28.18 5.45 9.00
CA VAL A 165 29.07 4.88 7.97
C VAL A 165 28.50 5.10 6.57
N GLY A 166 27.19 4.89 6.38
CA GLY A 166 26.53 5.11 5.09
C GLY A 166 26.58 6.57 4.63
N ALA A 167 26.35 7.53 5.53
CA ALA A 167 26.45 8.95 5.20
C ALA A 167 27.89 9.38 4.90
N THR A 168 28.87 8.90 5.69
CA THR A 168 30.30 9.17 5.45
C THR A 168 30.71 8.66 4.06
N TRP A 169 30.25 7.47 3.67
CA TRP A 169 30.47 6.90 2.35
C TRP A 169 29.85 7.76 1.23
N ALA A 170 28.57 8.10 1.35
CA ALA A 170 27.86 8.88 0.34
C ALA A 170 28.48 10.27 0.13
N ILE A 171 28.89 10.91 1.23
CA ILE A 171 29.55 12.22 1.21
C ILE A 171 30.96 12.12 0.60
N ALA A 172 31.73 11.09 0.94
CA ALA A 172 33.05 10.85 0.35
C ALA A 172 32.97 10.61 -1.17
N ASN A 173 31.98 9.83 -1.63
CA ASN A 173 31.77 9.57 -3.06
C ASN A 173 31.41 10.87 -3.80
N ARG A 174 30.51 11.68 -3.25
CA ARG A 174 30.17 12.99 -3.83
C ARG A 174 31.37 13.93 -3.86
N TRP A 175 32.13 14.00 -2.76
CA TRP A 175 33.32 14.85 -2.65
C TRP A 175 34.39 14.49 -3.68
N MET A 176 34.57 13.20 -3.99
CA MET A 176 35.43 12.72 -5.07
C MET A 176 34.94 13.14 -6.45
N ILE A 177 33.66 12.91 -6.76
CA ILE A 177 33.04 13.25 -8.06
C ILE A 177 33.10 14.75 -8.35
N THR A 178 32.98 15.58 -7.31
CA THR A 178 33.08 17.04 -7.47
C THR A 178 34.52 17.55 -7.54
N GLY A 179 35.53 16.68 -7.59
CA GLY A 179 36.94 17.08 -7.66
C GLY A 179 37.47 17.71 -6.37
N ARG A 180 36.93 17.30 -5.21
CA ARG A 180 37.35 17.75 -3.87
C ARG A 180 37.31 19.27 -3.70
N THR A 181 36.26 19.91 -4.21
CA THR A 181 36.05 21.38 -4.19
C THR A 181 36.04 22.02 -2.80
N LYS A 182 35.90 21.22 -1.74
CA LYS A 182 35.97 21.68 -0.34
C LYS A 182 37.16 21.02 0.38
N PRO A 183 37.86 21.72 1.29
CA PRO A 183 38.92 21.11 2.11
C PRO A 183 38.37 19.94 2.94
N LYS A 184 39.16 18.87 3.10
CA LYS A 184 38.81 17.67 3.87
C LYS A 184 38.28 18.01 5.27
N ASP A 185 38.98 18.89 5.99
CA ASP A 185 38.64 19.28 7.37
C ASP A 185 37.23 19.93 7.46
N GLU A 186 36.79 20.63 6.40
CA GLU A 186 35.45 21.20 6.33
C GLU A 186 34.38 20.11 6.13
N VAL A 187 34.69 19.08 5.34
CA VAL A 187 33.81 17.93 5.09
C VAL A 187 33.67 17.09 6.36
N VAL A 188 34.77 16.84 7.06
CA VAL A 188 34.79 16.15 8.36
C VAL A 188 33.95 16.91 9.39
N ALA A 189 34.09 18.23 9.47
CA ALA A 189 33.31 19.06 10.38
C ALA A 189 31.79 18.98 10.07
N GLN A 190 31.40 18.99 8.79
CA GLN A 190 29.99 18.87 8.40
C GLN A 190 29.40 17.49 8.72
N ILE A 191 30.17 16.40 8.53
CA ILE A 191 29.72 15.05 8.91
C ILE A 191 29.55 14.97 10.43
N ARG A 192 30.50 15.48 11.21
CA ARG A 192 30.39 15.55 12.67
C ARG A 192 29.13 16.32 13.09
N ASP A 193 28.93 17.52 12.55
CA ASP A 193 27.84 18.42 12.97
C ASP A 193 26.46 17.90 12.57
N LEU A 194 26.38 17.07 11.52
CA LEU A 194 25.15 16.39 11.13
C LEU A 194 24.68 15.37 12.18
N PHE A 195 25.62 14.63 12.79
CA PHE A 195 25.28 13.53 13.70
C PHE A 195 25.41 13.90 15.19
N ALA A 196 26.23 14.89 15.54
CA ALA A 196 26.48 15.28 16.93
C ALA A 196 25.20 15.65 17.74
N PRO A 197 24.21 16.39 17.21
CA PRO A 197 23.01 16.76 17.97
C PRO A 197 22.16 15.57 18.40
N GLY A 198 22.02 14.56 17.54
CA GLY A 198 21.25 13.35 17.83
C GLY A 198 21.89 12.43 18.86
N LEU A 199 23.21 12.57 19.05
CA LEU A 199 24.02 11.75 19.96
C LEU A 199 24.31 12.47 21.29
N SER A 200 24.13 13.79 21.34
CA SER A 200 24.33 14.63 22.54
C SER A 200 23.15 14.60 23.51
N LEU A 201 21.99 14.06 23.12
CA LEU A 201 20.77 13.93 23.93
C LEU A 201 20.85 12.87 25.04
N HIS A 202 22.00 12.19 25.22
CA HIS A 202 22.14 11.04 26.13
C HIS A 202 23.18 11.18 27.24
N HIS A 203 23.82 12.34 27.42
CA HIS A 203 24.60 12.64 28.63
C HIS A 203 23.73 13.29 29.71
N HIS A 204 22.90 12.50 30.39
CA HIS A 204 22.41 12.87 31.72
C HIS A 204 23.38 12.30 32.78
N PRO A 205 23.85 13.10 33.76
CA PRO A 205 24.55 12.54 34.91
C PRO A 205 23.58 11.65 35.72
N PRO A 206 24.08 10.64 36.46
CA PRO A 206 23.22 9.72 37.20
C PRO A 206 22.35 10.49 38.20
N ILE A 207 21.04 10.29 38.09
CA ILE A 207 20.03 10.92 38.95
C ILE A 207 20.15 10.34 40.37
N ASP A 208 20.34 11.22 41.35
CA ASP A 208 20.31 10.92 42.78
C ASP A 208 18.86 10.65 43.22
N LEU A 209 18.58 9.39 43.60
CA LEU A 209 17.26 8.89 43.98
C LEU A 209 16.78 9.33 45.38
N SER A 210 17.46 10.28 46.03
CA SER A 210 17.19 10.63 47.43
C SER A 210 16.33 11.89 47.67
N LYS A 211 15.74 12.51 46.64
CA LYS A 211 14.92 13.73 46.82
C LYS A 211 13.53 13.61 46.21
N GLU A 212 12.56 13.28 47.06
CA GLU A 212 11.15 13.55 46.80
C GLU A 212 10.90 15.06 46.70
N HIS A 213 10.18 15.50 45.67
CA HIS A 213 9.48 16.79 45.63
C HIS A 213 8.08 16.60 45.02
N PRO A 214 7.10 17.43 45.42
CA PRO A 214 5.71 17.03 45.55
C PRO A 214 4.91 17.18 44.24
N MET A 215 4.00 16.22 44.03
CA MET A 215 3.04 16.24 42.93
C MET A 215 2.02 17.37 43.12
N THR A 216 1.97 18.31 42.17
CA THR A 216 0.79 19.14 41.93
C THR A 216 -0.17 18.38 41.00
N THR A 217 -1.34 18.07 41.55
CA THR A 217 -2.47 17.44 40.89
C THR A 217 -3.03 18.34 39.78
N THR A 218 -2.97 17.86 38.54
CA THR A 218 -3.93 18.21 37.49
C THR A 218 -4.83 17.00 37.28
N THR A 219 -6.10 17.20 37.60
CA THR A 219 -7.16 16.19 37.54
C THR A 219 -7.38 15.76 36.09
N PRO A 220 -7.32 14.45 35.76
CA PRO A 220 -7.84 13.96 34.50
C PRO A 220 -9.37 14.03 34.56
N VAL A 221 -10.00 14.60 33.53
CA VAL A 221 -11.44 14.44 33.32
C VAL A 221 -11.67 12.98 32.97
N ALA A 222 -12.05 12.20 33.99
CA ALA A 222 -12.52 10.84 33.83
C ALA A 222 -13.95 10.89 33.29
N THR A 223 -14.12 10.70 32.00
CA THR A 223 -15.38 10.23 31.43
C THR A 223 -15.41 8.71 31.59
N THR A 224 -15.79 8.26 32.79
CA THR A 224 -16.17 6.86 33.04
C THR A 224 -17.52 6.60 32.42
N ASN A 225 -17.55 6.35 31.10
CA ASN A 225 -18.62 5.54 30.53
C ASN A 225 -18.28 4.07 30.83
N PRO A 226 -19.22 3.27 31.34
CA PRO A 226 -18.96 1.87 31.61
C PRO A 226 -18.61 1.17 30.29
N VAL A 227 -17.41 0.58 30.24
CA VAL A 227 -17.03 -0.39 29.20
C VAL A 227 -18.00 -1.56 29.31
N VAL A 228 -19.03 -1.60 28.46
CA VAL A 228 -19.83 -2.80 28.25
C VAL A 228 -18.97 -3.71 27.40
N GLY A 229 -18.11 -4.49 28.04
CA GLY A 229 -17.16 -5.37 27.37
C GLY A 229 -17.91 -6.42 26.55
N ASN A 230 -17.98 -6.22 25.23
CA ASN A 230 -18.14 -7.30 24.27
C ASN A 230 -16.79 -7.99 24.12
N SER A 231 -16.33 -8.73 25.15
CA SER A 231 -15.14 -9.55 24.99
C SER A 231 -15.52 -10.74 24.10
N ASP A 232 -15.28 -10.64 22.79
CA ASP A 232 -15.29 -11.80 21.91
C ASP A 232 -14.39 -12.87 22.55
N ASN A 233 -14.94 -14.05 22.85
CA ASN A 233 -14.19 -15.16 23.44
C ASN A 233 -13.35 -15.86 22.35
N LEU A 234 -12.39 -15.14 21.79
CA LEU A 234 -11.55 -15.59 20.68
C LEU A 234 -10.53 -16.62 21.16
N SER A 235 -10.17 -17.56 20.29
CA SER A 235 -9.01 -18.40 20.50
C SER A 235 -7.71 -17.56 20.55
N PRO A 236 -6.63 -18.04 21.20
CA PRO A 236 -5.33 -17.36 21.14
C PRO A 236 -4.86 -17.10 19.71
N LEU A 237 -4.94 -18.11 18.84
CA LEU A 237 -4.59 -17.99 17.43
C LEU A 237 -5.47 -16.95 16.71
N GLY A 238 -6.78 -16.94 16.93
CA GLY A 238 -7.70 -15.96 16.35
C GLY A 238 -7.39 -14.52 16.77
N ARG A 239 -7.03 -14.29 18.04
CA ARG A 239 -6.59 -12.96 18.52
C ARG A 239 -5.31 -12.51 17.83
N ASP A 240 -4.32 -13.39 17.75
CA ASP A 240 -3.01 -13.05 17.17
C ASP A 240 -3.12 -12.82 15.66
N LEU A 241 -3.94 -13.61 14.96
CA LEU A 241 -4.25 -13.40 13.54
C LEU A 241 -5.02 -12.10 13.30
N ARG A 242 -5.98 -11.75 14.16
CA ARG A 242 -6.69 -10.46 14.10
C ARG A 242 -5.72 -9.30 14.26
N LYS A 243 -4.84 -9.37 15.25
CA LYS A 243 -3.81 -8.36 15.49
C LYS A 243 -2.87 -8.21 14.31
N ALA A 244 -2.43 -9.32 13.73
CA ALA A 244 -1.60 -9.31 12.53
C ALA A 244 -2.34 -8.68 11.34
N LEU A 245 -3.59 -9.07 11.08
CA LEU A 245 -4.40 -8.58 9.96
C LEU A 245 -4.78 -7.09 10.10
N ASP A 246 -5.04 -6.61 11.31
CA ASP A 246 -5.30 -5.19 11.56
C ASP A 246 -4.03 -4.33 11.46
N GLY A 247 -2.86 -4.93 11.64
CA GLY A 247 -1.56 -4.28 11.54
C GLY A 247 -1.43 -3.09 12.50
N LYS A 248 -0.88 -1.97 12.00
CA LYS A 248 -0.66 -0.75 12.80
C LYS A 248 -1.96 -0.11 13.31
N HIS A 249 -3.11 -0.45 12.71
CA HIS A 249 -4.42 0.11 13.06
C HIS A 249 -5.16 -0.73 14.11
N HIS A 250 -4.55 -1.79 14.65
CA HIS A 250 -5.20 -2.71 15.57
C HIS A 250 -5.83 -2.03 16.79
N GLU A 251 -5.11 -1.16 17.48
CA GLU A 251 -5.62 -0.52 18.72
C GLU A 251 -6.88 0.30 18.45
N LEU A 252 -6.89 1.10 17.37
CA LEU A 252 -8.09 1.84 16.95
C LEU A 252 -9.22 0.90 16.57
N LYS A 253 -8.96 -0.08 15.69
CA LYS A 253 -9.97 -1.03 15.22
C LYS A 253 -10.58 -1.82 16.38
N GLN A 254 -9.76 -2.24 17.35
CA GLN A 254 -10.20 -2.95 18.54
C GLN A 254 -11.03 -2.05 19.46
N THR A 255 -10.59 -0.81 19.69
CA THR A 255 -11.37 0.18 20.46
C THR A 255 -12.75 0.41 19.85
N LEU A 256 -12.86 0.47 18.53
CA LEU A 256 -14.16 0.61 17.86
C LEU A 256 -15.03 -0.65 18.01
N ARG A 257 -14.46 -1.86 17.90
CA ARG A 257 -15.18 -3.13 18.14
C ARG A 257 -15.70 -3.23 19.57
N ASP A 258 -14.91 -2.78 20.54
CA ASP A 258 -15.28 -2.86 21.96
C ASP A 258 -16.37 -1.87 22.35
N ASN A 259 -16.45 -0.72 21.67
CA ASN A 259 -17.36 0.37 22.00
C ASN A 259 -18.62 0.45 21.12
N MET A 260 -18.66 -0.21 19.96
CA MET A 260 -19.83 -0.25 19.09
C MET A 260 -20.68 -1.49 19.34
N THR A 261 -21.93 -1.29 19.73
CA THR A 261 -22.89 -2.37 19.92
C THR A 261 -23.59 -2.76 18.62
N ALA A 262 -24.16 -3.96 18.56
CA ALA A 262 -24.86 -4.43 17.36
C ALA A 262 -26.08 -3.56 16.99
N ASP A 263 -26.81 -3.01 17.97
CA ASP A 263 -27.95 -2.13 17.72
C ASP A 263 -27.56 -0.77 17.11
N MET A 264 -26.30 -0.35 17.28
CA MET A 264 -25.79 0.87 16.67
C MET A 264 -25.45 0.65 15.19
N ILE A 265 -24.88 -0.50 14.84
CA ILE A 265 -24.24 -0.66 13.52
C ILE A 265 -24.79 -1.80 12.67
N VAL A 266 -25.74 -2.59 13.17
CA VAL A 266 -26.34 -3.69 12.43
C VAL A 266 -27.84 -3.49 12.29
N ARG A 267 -28.25 -3.30 11.03
CA ARG A 267 -29.64 -3.04 10.69
C ARG A 267 -30.51 -4.31 10.76
N PRO A 268 -31.77 -4.23 11.23
CA PRO A 268 -32.75 -5.30 11.09
C PRO A 268 -32.99 -5.67 9.61
N PHE A 269 -33.17 -6.96 9.33
CA PHE A 269 -33.19 -7.47 7.95
C PHE A 269 -34.53 -7.31 7.23
N ASP A 270 -35.61 -7.05 7.95
CA ASP A 270 -37.00 -7.03 7.47
C ASP A 270 -37.55 -5.62 7.22
N GLN A 271 -36.70 -4.61 7.32
CA GLN A 271 -37.08 -3.21 7.14
C GLN A 271 -37.50 -2.88 5.70
N SER A 272 -38.52 -2.03 5.61
CA SER A 272 -38.84 -1.25 4.42
C SER A 272 -37.78 -0.19 4.13
N VAL A 273 -37.89 0.50 2.99
CA VAL A 273 -36.97 1.58 2.62
C VAL A 273 -36.99 2.72 3.64
N ASP A 274 -38.18 3.12 4.11
CA ASP A 274 -38.32 4.24 5.05
C ASP A 274 -37.76 3.87 6.43
N GLU A 275 -38.09 2.68 6.94
CA GLU A 275 -37.53 2.18 8.20
C GLU A 275 -36.01 2.06 8.15
N ALA A 276 -35.46 1.63 7.01
CA ALA A 276 -34.02 1.55 6.82
C ALA A 276 -33.35 2.93 6.82
N ARG A 277 -33.98 3.94 6.20
CA ARG A 277 -33.47 5.32 6.18
C ARG A 277 -33.55 5.97 7.55
N ASP A 278 -34.64 5.76 8.28
CA ASP A 278 -34.81 6.23 9.66
C ASP A 278 -33.75 5.61 10.59
N TRP A 279 -33.60 4.29 10.53
CA TRP A 279 -32.61 3.58 11.33
C TRP A 279 -31.20 4.08 11.05
N VAL A 280 -30.81 4.26 9.78
CA VAL A 280 -29.46 4.75 9.47
C VAL A 280 -29.23 6.15 10.02
N LEU A 281 -30.21 7.07 9.89
CA LEU A 281 -30.05 8.43 10.41
C LEU A 281 -29.94 8.43 11.94
N GLU A 282 -30.75 7.63 12.64
CA GLU A 282 -30.65 7.43 14.08
C GLU A 282 -29.27 6.86 14.48
N SER A 283 -28.79 5.85 13.76
CA SER A 283 -27.48 5.23 13.99
C SER A 283 -26.32 6.20 13.75
N ILE A 284 -26.41 7.11 12.79
CA ILE A 284 -25.42 8.20 12.63
C ILE A 284 -25.37 9.06 13.90
N GLY A 285 -26.53 9.39 14.49
CA GLY A 285 -26.60 10.09 15.78
C GLY A 285 -25.85 9.35 16.89
N LYS A 286 -26.11 8.04 17.04
CA LYS A 286 -25.42 7.18 18.02
C LYS A 286 -23.90 7.15 17.79
N LEU A 287 -23.45 7.08 16.53
CA LEU A 287 -22.04 7.11 16.18
C LEU A 287 -21.37 8.44 16.54
N ILE A 288 -22.07 9.57 16.38
CA ILE A 288 -21.58 10.90 16.75
C ILE A 288 -21.40 11.02 18.26
N GLU A 289 -22.34 10.51 19.05
CA GLU A 289 -22.23 10.48 20.52
C GLU A 289 -20.98 9.71 21.00
N HIS A 290 -20.58 8.69 20.25
CA HIS A 290 -19.37 7.89 20.51
C HIS A 290 -18.11 8.46 19.83
N GLY A 291 -18.19 9.64 19.22
CA GLY A 291 -17.05 10.35 18.63
C GLY A 291 -16.59 9.83 17.27
N PHE A 292 -17.31 8.91 16.63
CA PHE A 292 -16.91 8.34 15.34
C PHE A 292 -16.76 9.39 14.24
N SER A 293 -17.65 10.38 14.18
CA SER A 293 -17.62 11.43 13.15
C SER A 293 -16.40 12.36 13.24
N LYS A 294 -15.68 12.33 14.36
CA LYS A 294 -14.47 13.13 14.59
C LYS A 294 -13.21 12.45 14.03
N VAL A 295 -13.24 11.17 13.70
CA VAL A 295 -12.07 10.41 13.24
C VAL A 295 -11.60 10.93 11.87
N GLY A 296 -10.33 11.32 11.77
CA GLY A 296 -9.69 11.89 10.59
C GLY A 296 -10.08 13.33 10.28
N MET A 297 -10.78 14.02 11.19
CA MET A 297 -11.07 15.45 11.05
C MET A 297 -9.94 16.30 11.69
N PRO A 298 -9.75 17.57 11.27
CA PRO A 298 -8.74 18.43 11.90
C PRO A 298 -9.07 18.73 13.37
N ALA A 299 -8.04 18.75 14.22
CA ALA A 299 -8.19 18.96 15.66
C ALA A 299 -8.86 20.31 16.01
N GLU A 300 -8.61 21.36 15.22
CA GLU A 300 -9.22 22.69 15.38
C GLU A 300 -10.76 22.70 15.24
N TYR A 301 -11.33 21.67 14.60
CA TYR A 301 -12.78 21.46 14.47
C TYR A 301 -13.28 20.30 15.33
N GLY A 302 -12.52 19.91 16.37
CA GLY A 302 -12.88 18.82 17.28
C GLY A 302 -12.55 17.42 16.74
N GLY A 303 -11.75 17.34 15.68
CA GLY A 303 -11.32 16.09 15.10
C GLY A 303 -10.29 15.33 15.94
N THR A 304 -10.16 14.04 15.64
CA THR A 304 -9.31 13.06 16.33
C THR A 304 -8.68 12.16 15.29
N HIS A 305 -7.54 11.53 15.60
CA HIS A 305 -6.86 10.59 14.70
C HIS A 305 -6.49 11.19 13.31
N SER A 306 -5.77 10.40 12.52
CA SER A 306 -5.33 10.77 11.17
C SER A 306 -6.37 10.44 10.09
N LEU A 307 -6.18 11.00 8.88
CA LEU A 307 -7.03 10.67 7.74
C LEU A 307 -6.96 9.18 7.38
N SER A 308 -5.78 8.55 7.49
CA SER A 308 -5.61 7.11 7.27
C SER A 308 -6.37 6.26 8.30
N GLU A 309 -6.36 6.67 9.56
CA GLU A 309 -7.18 6.05 10.62
C GLU A 309 -8.69 6.18 10.37
N SER A 310 -9.16 7.23 9.69
CA SER A 310 -10.57 7.29 9.27
C SER A 310 -10.95 6.21 8.25
N ILE A 311 -10.02 5.79 7.40
CA ILE A 311 -10.23 4.68 6.46
C ILE A 311 -10.33 3.37 7.25
N ALA A 312 -9.43 3.15 8.21
CA ALA A 312 -9.48 2.00 9.10
C ALA A 312 -10.79 1.93 9.92
N ALA A 313 -11.30 3.09 10.39
CA ALA A 313 -12.58 3.17 11.07
C ALA A 313 -13.77 2.87 10.13
N PHE A 314 -13.69 3.31 8.88
CA PHE A 314 -14.68 3.01 7.84
C PHE A 314 -14.79 1.51 7.54
N GLU A 315 -13.66 0.78 7.54
CA GLU A 315 -13.66 -0.68 7.41
C GLU A 315 -14.43 -1.37 8.55
N ILE A 316 -14.27 -0.89 9.79
CA ILE A 316 -14.98 -1.46 10.95
C ILE A 316 -16.48 -1.22 10.84
N LEU A 317 -16.90 -0.03 10.43
CA LEU A 317 -18.32 0.26 10.21
C LEU A 317 -18.92 -0.63 9.12
N ALA A 318 -18.15 -0.91 8.06
CA ALA A 318 -18.55 -1.79 6.96
C ALA A 318 -18.76 -3.25 7.35
N MET A 319 -18.22 -3.71 8.50
CA MET A 319 -18.54 -5.03 9.04
C MET A 319 -19.98 -5.10 9.57
N GLY A 320 -20.54 -3.97 10.01
CA GLY A 320 -21.89 -3.86 10.58
C GLY A 320 -22.99 -3.70 9.52
N ASP A 321 -23.10 -2.52 8.90
CA ASP A 321 -24.12 -2.24 7.87
C ASP A 321 -23.57 -1.28 6.80
N LEU A 322 -23.75 -1.66 5.54
CA LEU A 322 -23.19 -0.92 4.42
C LEU A 322 -24.01 0.33 4.07
N SER A 323 -25.31 0.39 4.38
CA SER A 323 -26.09 1.64 4.22
C SER A 323 -25.61 2.70 5.20
N LEU A 324 -25.40 2.33 6.46
CA LEU A 324 -24.82 3.21 7.48
C LEU A 324 -23.42 3.66 7.12
N THR A 325 -22.58 2.72 6.68
CA THR A 325 -21.23 3.01 6.19
C THR A 325 -21.24 4.05 5.09
N ILE A 326 -22.05 3.85 4.03
CA ILE A 326 -22.09 4.76 2.89
C ILE A 326 -22.73 6.11 3.25
N LYS A 327 -23.80 6.15 4.06
CA LYS A 327 -24.41 7.42 4.45
C LYS A 327 -23.49 8.26 5.34
N SER A 328 -22.73 7.63 6.25
CA SER A 328 -21.63 8.31 6.96
C SER A 328 -20.54 8.77 5.99
N GLY A 329 -20.15 7.94 5.03
CA GLY A 329 -19.22 8.33 3.96
C GLY A 329 -19.69 9.55 3.16
N VAL A 330 -20.98 9.66 2.84
CA VAL A 330 -21.55 10.84 2.17
C VAL A 330 -21.44 12.08 3.06
N GLN A 331 -21.81 11.97 4.34
CA GLN A 331 -21.83 13.10 5.26
C GLN A 331 -20.42 13.61 5.60
N GLN A 332 -19.58 12.75 6.18
CA GLN A 332 -18.25 13.15 6.66
C GLN A 332 -17.17 13.03 5.58
N GLY A 333 -17.26 12.04 4.71
CA GLY A 333 -16.25 11.78 3.67
C GLY A 333 -16.40 12.68 2.44
N LEU A 334 -17.60 12.76 1.87
CA LEU A 334 -17.85 13.48 0.62
C LEU A 334 -18.25 14.94 0.85
N PHE A 335 -19.38 15.22 1.52
CA PHE A 335 -19.82 16.59 1.76
C PHE A 335 -18.86 17.35 2.68
N GLY A 336 -18.52 16.77 3.83
CA GLY A 336 -17.48 17.31 4.71
C GLY A 336 -16.11 17.38 4.04
N GLY A 337 -15.74 16.37 3.25
CA GLY A 337 -14.51 16.37 2.48
C GLY A 337 -14.44 17.46 1.41
N ALA A 338 -15.57 17.82 0.77
CA ALA A 338 -15.61 18.92 -0.19
C ALA A 338 -15.25 20.24 0.51
N VAL A 339 -15.89 20.55 1.63
CA VAL A 339 -15.59 21.76 2.41
C VAL A 339 -14.15 21.74 2.94
N LEU A 340 -13.71 20.62 3.51
CA LEU A 340 -12.37 20.47 4.08
C LEU A 340 -11.26 20.67 3.03
N ASN A 341 -11.42 20.06 1.86
CA ASN A 341 -10.36 20.01 0.84
C ASN A 341 -10.43 21.13 -0.18
N LEU A 342 -11.61 21.68 -0.46
CA LEU A 342 -11.81 22.70 -1.50
C LEU A 342 -12.09 24.09 -0.93
N GLY A 343 -12.49 24.19 0.34
CA GLY A 343 -12.76 25.46 1.00
C GLY A 343 -11.52 26.17 1.54
N ASP A 344 -11.61 27.49 1.67
CA ASP A 344 -10.69 28.27 2.51
C ASP A 344 -11.04 28.15 4.01
N ASP A 345 -10.25 28.83 4.85
CA ASP A 345 -10.41 28.72 6.30
C ASP A 345 -11.69 29.39 6.82
N ALA A 346 -12.21 30.40 6.12
CA ALA A 346 -13.47 31.04 6.49
C ALA A 346 -14.65 30.10 6.20
N GLN A 347 -14.62 29.41 5.06
CA GLN A 347 -15.63 28.41 4.67
C GLN A 347 -15.61 27.19 5.59
N LYS A 348 -14.42 26.69 5.96
CA LYS A 348 -14.30 25.59 6.94
C LYS A 348 -14.88 25.99 8.28
N LYS A 349 -14.56 27.18 8.78
CA LYS A 349 -15.09 27.69 10.05
C LYS A 349 -16.61 27.82 10.05
N GLU A 350 -17.21 28.19 8.92
CA GLU A 350 -18.66 28.35 8.81
C GLU A 350 -19.43 27.02 8.86
N TRP A 351 -18.93 25.99 8.18
CA TRP A 351 -19.70 24.75 7.98
C TRP A 351 -19.15 23.51 8.69
N LEU A 352 -17.83 23.36 8.84
CA LEU A 352 -17.24 22.05 9.13
C LEU A 352 -17.64 21.47 10.49
N SER A 353 -17.75 22.29 11.53
CA SER A 353 -18.19 21.82 12.86
C SER A 353 -19.63 21.28 12.83
N LYS A 354 -20.54 21.98 12.15
CA LYS A 354 -21.95 21.58 11.97
C LYS A 354 -22.07 20.32 11.11
N ILE A 355 -21.17 20.13 10.16
CA ILE A 355 -21.10 18.90 9.33
C ILE A 355 -20.64 17.71 10.18
N ILE A 356 -19.62 17.89 11.01
CA ILE A 356 -19.06 16.85 11.89
C ILE A 356 -20.10 16.39 12.93
N SER A 357 -20.86 17.32 13.51
CA SER A 357 -21.96 16.99 14.44
C SER A 357 -23.25 16.54 13.76
N ALA A 358 -23.29 16.51 12.42
CA ALA A 358 -24.47 16.25 11.60
C ALA A 358 -25.68 17.17 11.88
N GLU A 359 -25.45 18.34 12.49
CA GLU A 359 -26.45 19.42 12.55
C GLU A 359 -26.74 19.96 11.14
N LEU A 360 -25.73 19.98 10.29
CA LEU A 360 -25.83 20.30 8.87
C LEU A 360 -25.58 19.05 8.02
N LEU A 361 -26.66 18.38 7.62
CA LEU A 361 -26.61 17.28 6.68
C LEU A 361 -26.46 17.79 5.26
N GLY A 362 -25.60 17.15 4.47
CA GLY A 362 -25.42 17.59 3.09
C GLY A 362 -25.12 16.50 2.09
N CYS A 363 -25.18 16.94 0.83
CA CYS A 363 -25.11 16.11 -0.36
C CYS A 363 -23.83 16.37 -1.15
N TYR A 364 -23.37 15.38 -1.91
CA TYR A 364 -22.26 15.53 -2.85
C TYR A 364 -22.77 15.46 -4.30
N GLY A 365 -23.15 16.62 -4.85
CA GLY A 365 -23.81 16.78 -6.14
C GLY A 365 -22.85 16.83 -7.33
N MET A 366 -22.15 15.71 -7.61
CA MET A 366 -21.23 15.62 -8.76
C MET A 366 -21.88 15.00 -9.99
N THR A 367 -22.25 13.72 -9.89
CA THR A 367 -22.78 12.90 -10.99
C THR A 367 -24.07 13.46 -11.58
N GLU A 368 -24.18 13.42 -12.90
CA GLU A 368 -25.36 13.79 -13.69
C GLU A 368 -25.92 12.55 -14.41
N LEU A 369 -27.18 12.60 -14.84
CA LEU A 369 -27.81 11.50 -15.59
C LEU A 369 -27.01 11.14 -16.86
N GLY A 370 -26.53 12.14 -17.59
CA GLY A 370 -25.73 11.97 -18.81
C GLY A 370 -24.23 11.76 -18.57
N ARG A 371 -23.73 11.99 -17.34
CA ARG A 371 -22.28 12.05 -17.03
C ARG A 371 -21.95 11.48 -15.64
N GLY A 372 -21.45 10.24 -15.64
CA GLY A 372 -20.93 9.56 -14.44
C GLY A 372 -19.40 9.53 -14.39
N SER A 373 -18.77 8.75 -15.26
CA SER A 373 -17.31 8.63 -15.31
C SER A 373 -16.60 9.83 -15.95
N ASP A 374 -17.30 10.56 -16.83
CA ASP A 374 -16.78 11.74 -17.53
C ASP A 374 -17.16 13.05 -16.82
N VAL A 375 -16.69 13.20 -15.59
CA VAL A 375 -17.00 14.39 -14.77
C VAL A 375 -16.26 15.67 -15.22
N GLN A 376 -15.44 15.62 -16.29
CA GLN A 376 -14.86 16.84 -16.88
C GLN A 376 -15.88 17.63 -17.70
N HIS A 377 -16.85 16.91 -18.27
CA HIS A 377 -17.85 17.43 -19.18
C HIS A 377 -19.24 17.46 -18.55
N LEU A 378 -19.30 17.75 -17.24
CA LEU A 378 -20.57 18.08 -16.56
C LEU A 378 -21.22 19.28 -17.24
N GLU A 379 -22.55 19.32 -17.21
CA GLU A 379 -23.36 20.27 -17.97
C GLU A 379 -24.04 21.30 -17.06
N THR A 380 -24.20 21.01 -15.76
CA THR A 380 -24.63 22.01 -14.76
C THR A 380 -23.69 23.22 -14.81
N THR A 381 -24.24 24.44 -14.85
CA THR A 381 -23.47 25.69 -14.90
C THR A 381 -23.45 26.40 -13.54
N ILE A 382 -22.36 27.12 -13.27
CA ILE A 382 -22.18 28.00 -12.12
C ILE A 382 -21.71 29.35 -12.68
N THR A 383 -22.62 30.30 -12.86
CA THR A 383 -22.34 31.57 -13.55
C THR A 383 -22.22 32.71 -12.54
N TYR A 384 -21.11 33.45 -12.55
CA TYR A 384 -20.94 34.62 -11.69
C TYR A 384 -21.78 35.81 -12.17
N ILE A 385 -22.41 36.51 -11.23
CA ILE A 385 -23.32 37.62 -11.48
C ILE A 385 -22.83 38.86 -10.73
N PRO A 386 -22.09 39.76 -11.41
CA PRO A 386 -21.46 40.91 -10.76
C PRO A 386 -22.43 41.87 -10.08
N GLU A 387 -23.65 42.03 -10.62
CA GLU A 387 -24.62 43.01 -10.13
C GLU A 387 -25.14 42.70 -8.72
N THR A 388 -25.12 41.42 -8.31
CA THR A 388 -25.63 40.98 -7.01
C THR A 388 -24.59 40.31 -6.12
N ASP A 389 -23.33 40.20 -6.57
CA ASP A 389 -22.25 39.46 -5.89
C ASP A 389 -22.62 37.99 -5.60
N GLU A 390 -23.23 37.33 -6.58
CA GLU A 390 -23.78 35.98 -6.47
C GLU A 390 -23.28 35.05 -7.60
N PHE A 391 -23.42 33.75 -7.37
CA PHE A 391 -23.42 32.75 -8.43
C PHE A 391 -24.84 32.28 -8.70
N GLU A 392 -25.14 32.07 -9.97
CA GLU A 392 -26.32 31.38 -10.45
C GLU A 392 -25.98 29.93 -10.82
N ILE A 393 -26.74 28.98 -10.28
CA ILE A 393 -26.62 27.55 -10.55
C ILE A 393 -27.79 27.16 -11.44
N HIS A 394 -27.50 26.52 -12.57
CA HIS A 394 -28.54 26.11 -13.50
C HIS A 394 -28.27 24.72 -14.10
N THR A 395 -29.34 23.93 -14.22
CA THR A 395 -29.40 22.64 -14.88
C THR A 395 -30.01 22.86 -16.27
N PRO A 396 -29.21 22.87 -17.36
CA PRO A 396 -29.68 23.27 -18.69
C PRO A 396 -30.68 22.31 -19.33
N ASP A 397 -30.58 21.02 -19.02
CA ASP A 397 -31.48 19.97 -19.52
C ASP A 397 -31.54 18.79 -18.54
N ASP A 398 -32.32 17.77 -18.89
CA ASP A 398 -32.50 16.61 -18.02
C ASP A 398 -31.24 15.73 -17.90
N ASP A 399 -30.37 15.70 -18.92
CA ASP A 399 -29.11 14.96 -18.86
C ASP A 399 -28.16 15.58 -17.82
N ALA A 400 -28.24 16.90 -17.63
CA ALA A 400 -27.48 17.64 -16.61
C ALA A 400 -28.05 17.50 -15.18
N ARG A 401 -29.20 16.85 -14.99
CA ARG A 401 -29.79 16.63 -13.66
C ARG A 401 -28.83 15.82 -12.79
N LYS A 402 -28.52 16.31 -11.59
CA LYS A 402 -27.74 15.53 -10.63
C LYS A 402 -28.49 14.28 -10.24
N ALA A 403 -27.81 13.14 -10.21
CA ALA A 403 -28.44 11.85 -9.95
C ALA A 403 -27.59 10.94 -9.06
N TYR A 404 -28.27 10.02 -8.37
CA TYR A 404 -27.68 9.07 -7.42
C TYR A 404 -27.08 9.73 -6.18
N ILE A 405 -27.50 10.96 -5.87
CA ILE A 405 -26.89 11.78 -4.82
C ILE A 405 -27.41 11.35 -3.45
N GLY A 406 -26.54 10.76 -2.63
CA GLY A 406 -26.89 10.41 -1.24
C GLY A 406 -27.29 11.65 -0.42
N ASN A 407 -28.20 11.49 0.54
CA ASN A 407 -28.87 12.54 1.30
C ASN A 407 -29.83 13.44 0.49
N ALA A 408 -29.85 13.39 -0.85
CA ALA A 408 -30.64 14.35 -1.61
C ALA A 408 -32.15 14.15 -1.45
N ALA A 409 -32.62 12.89 -1.41
CA ALA A 409 -34.05 12.60 -1.44
C ALA A 409 -34.77 13.08 -0.17
N ARG A 410 -34.12 13.03 1.00
CA ARG A 410 -34.78 13.31 2.29
C ARG A 410 -33.97 14.20 3.23
N ASP A 411 -32.73 13.82 3.54
CA ASP A 411 -32.08 14.32 4.77
C ASP A 411 -31.16 15.52 4.57
N GLY A 412 -30.65 15.74 3.35
CA GLY A 412 -29.68 16.79 3.03
C GLY A 412 -30.33 18.17 2.97
N GLN A 413 -29.76 19.11 3.72
CA GLN A 413 -30.17 20.53 3.75
C GLN A 413 -29.41 21.35 2.69
N LYS A 414 -28.12 21.04 2.52
CA LYS A 414 -27.23 21.67 1.54
C LYS A 414 -26.61 20.64 0.58
N ALA A 415 -26.13 21.11 -0.56
CA ALA A 415 -25.36 20.30 -1.50
C ALA A 415 -24.06 21.00 -1.90
N ALA A 416 -22.97 20.22 -1.95
CA ALA A 416 -21.76 20.57 -2.67
C ALA A 416 -21.97 20.24 -4.15
N VAL A 417 -22.36 21.24 -4.94
CA VAL A 417 -22.73 21.10 -6.36
C VAL A 417 -21.52 21.34 -7.25
N PHE A 418 -21.19 20.35 -8.07
CA PHE A 418 -20.12 20.48 -9.07
C PHE A 418 -20.71 20.91 -10.41
N GLY A 419 -20.12 21.92 -11.05
CA GLY A 419 -20.58 22.43 -12.33
C GLY A 419 -19.51 23.27 -13.03
N GLN A 420 -19.78 23.63 -14.29
CA GLN A 420 -18.89 24.45 -15.10
C GLN A 420 -18.95 25.91 -14.61
N LEU A 421 -17.85 26.40 -14.05
CA LEU A 421 -17.73 27.79 -13.61
C LEU A 421 -17.61 28.72 -14.82
N ILE A 422 -18.49 29.72 -14.90
CA ILE A 422 -18.52 30.73 -15.96
C ILE A 422 -18.37 32.11 -15.32
N VAL A 423 -17.35 32.86 -15.74
CA VAL A 423 -17.08 34.23 -15.25
C VAL A 423 -16.83 35.13 -16.45
N ASN A 424 -17.57 36.22 -16.57
CA ASN A 424 -17.48 37.15 -17.71
C ASN A 424 -17.60 36.45 -19.09
N GLY A 425 -18.41 35.40 -19.18
CA GLY A 425 -18.60 34.59 -20.40
C GLY A 425 -17.50 33.56 -20.67
N GLU A 426 -16.45 33.47 -19.85
CA GLU A 426 -15.39 32.47 -19.98
C GLU A 426 -15.65 31.25 -19.07
N ASN A 427 -15.51 30.04 -19.62
CA ASN A 427 -15.64 28.79 -18.87
C ASN A 427 -14.29 28.35 -18.27
N HIS A 428 -14.19 28.35 -16.94
CA HIS A 428 -13.00 27.97 -16.17
C HIS A 428 -12.98 26.50 -15.72
N GLY A 429 -13.96 25.72 -16.14
CA GLY A 429 -14.10 24.30 -15.85
C GLY A 429 -14.81 24.00 -14.54
N VAL A 430 -14.80 22.71 -14.19
CA VAL A 430 -15.55 22.19 -13.05
C VAL A 430 -15.05 22.80 -11.75
N HIS A 431 -15.96 23.41 -11.00
CA HIS A 431 -15.76 23.89 -9.63
C HIS A 431 -16.91 23.43 -8.74
N CYS A 432 -16.77 23.63 -7.43
CA CYS A 432 -17.76 23.24 -6.44
C CYS A 432 -18.34 24.48 -5.74
N VAL A 433 -19.67 24.54 -5.66
CA VAL A 433 -20.40 25.59 -4.94
C VAL A 433 -21.33 24.95 -3.91
N ILE A 434 -21.46 25.57 -2.73
CA ILE A 434 -22.42 25.13 -1.70
C ILE A 434 -23.78 25.78 -1.97
N ALA A 435 -24.83 24.99 -2.11
CA ALA A 435 -26.20 25.47 -2.32
C ALA A 435 -27.15 24.91 -1.26
N ASP A 436 -28.10 25.74 -0.82
CA ASP A 436 -29.28 25.25 -0.10
C ASP A 436 -30.14 24.45 -1.06
N VAL A 437 -30.50 23.22 -0.66
CA VAL A 437 -31.43 22.39 -1.41
C VAL A 437 -32.78 22.28 -0.72
N ARG A 438 -32.84 22.62 0.57
CA ARG A 438 -34.08 22.71 1.35
C ARG A 438 -34.19 24.02 2.10
N ASP A 439 -35.42 24.45 2.35
CA ASP A 439 -35.74 25.58 3.22
C ASP A 439 -35.78 25.17 4.70
N GLU A 440 -36.13 26.11 5.58
CA GLU A 440 -36.24 25.88 7.03
C GLU A 440 -37.33 24.87 7.42
N ASN A 441 -38.31 24.62 6.55
CA ASN A 441 -39.37 23.63 6.75
C ASN A 441 -38.99 22.24 6.25
N GLY A 442 -37.84 22.12 5.56
CA GLY A 442 -37.39 20.89 4.92
C GLY A 442 -37.96 20.67 3.51
N ASP A 443 -38.71 21.62 2.98
CA ASP A 443 -39.22 21.58 1.60
C ASP A 443 -38.12 21.98 0.61
N PRO A 444 -38.20 21.58 -0.68
CA PRO A 444 -37.22 22.01 -1.68
C PRO A 444 -37.08 23.54 -1.72
N ALA A 445 -35.83 24.02 -1.68
CA ALA A 445 -35.54 25.45 -1.73
C ALA A 445 -36.05 26.07 -3.06
N PRO A 446 -36.33 27.39 -3.11
CA PRO A 446 -36.77 28.05 -4.35
C PRO A 446 -35.83 27.78 -5.52
N GLY A 447 -36.41 27.35 -6.66
CA GLY A 447 -35.66 26.97 -7.86
C GLY A 447 -34.98 25.60 -7.78
N VAL A 448 -35.11 24.85 -6.68
CA VAL A 448 -34.58 23.48 -6.54
C VAL A 448 -35.69 22.46 -6.75
N THR A 449 -35.44 21.49 -7.63
CA THR A 449 -36.29 20.30 -7.78
C THR A 449 -35.57 19.08 -7.23
N ILE A 450 -36.19 18.43 -6.24
CA ILE A 450 -35.68 17.19 -5.62
C ILE A 450 -36.53 16.00 -6.09
N GLY A 451 -35.86 14.90 -6.42
CA GLY A 451 -36.50 13.60 -6.69
C GLY A 451 -35.91 12.50 -5.82
N ASP A 452 -36.68 11.45 -5.57
CA ASP A 452 -36.24 10.24 -4.85
C ASP A 452 -36.10 9.07 -5.83
N HIS A 453 -34.97 8.37 -5.80
CA HIS A 453 -34.79 7.12 -6.57
C HIS A 453 -35.57 5.94 -5.97
N GLY A 454 -36.05 6.07 -4.73
CA GLY A 454 -36.83 5.06 -4.03
C GLY A 454 -36.03 3.78 -3.79
N ARG A 455 -36.62 2.64 -4.13
CA ARG A 455 -36.03 1.32 -3.90
C ARG A 455 -34.90 1.04 -4.89
N LYS A 456 -33.74 0.67 -4.35
CA LYS A 456 -32.53 0.29 -5.09
C LYS A 456 -32.25 -1.20 -4.96
N GLY A 457 -31.25 -1.70 -5.71
CA GLY A 457 -30.78 -3.09 -5.60
C GLY A 457 -30.27 -3.44 -4.20
N GLY A 458 -29.63 -2.48 -3.53
CA GLY A 458 -29.20 -2.52 -2.13
C GLY A 458 -29.01 -1.11 -1.58
N LEU A 459 -28.35 -0.97 -0.44
CA LEU A 459 -28.13 0.28 0.29
C LEU A 459 -29.46 1.01 0.60
N LEU A 460 -30.45 0.29 1.12
CA LEU A 460 -31.81 0.83 1.29
C LEU A 460 -31.87 2.05 2.22
N GLY A 461 -30.96 2.12 3.20
CA GLY A 461 -30.91 3.23 4.16
C GLY A 461 -30.23 4.50 3.63
N VAL A 462 -29.71 4.48 2.40
CA VAL A 462 -29.18 5.66 1.72
C VAL A 462 -30.29 6.29 0.87
N ASP A 463 -30.67 7.51 1.19
CA ASP A 463 -31.72 8.29 0.53
C ASP A 463 -31.16 9.00 -0.74
N ASN A 464 -30.73 8.19 -1.72
CA ASN A 464 -30.25 8.71 -2.99
C ASN A 464 -31.38 9.41 -3.76
N GLY A 465 -31.11 10.62 -4.23
CA GLY A 465 -32.06 11.42 -4.99
C GLY A 465 -31.48 12.06 -6.24
N THR A 466 -32.31 12.88 -6.87
CA THR A 466 -31.92 13.79 -7.95
C THR A 466 -32.04 15.24 -7.52
N LEU A 467 -31.18 16.11 -8.06
CA LEU A 467 -31.26 17.56 -7.87
C LEU A 467 -31.22 18.25 -9.25
N ALA A 468 -32.12 19.20 -9.48
CA ALA A 468 -32.04 20.15 -10.58
C ALA A 468 -32.21 21.57 -10.06
N PHE A 469 -31.51 22.51 -10.71
CA PHE A 469 -31.44 23.89 -10.31
C PHE A 469 -31.99 24.78 -11.43
N ASP A 470 -33.00 25.58 -11.13
CA ASP A 470 -33.59 26.57 -12.02
C ASP A 470 -33.15 27.97 -11.59
N HIS A 471 -32.00 28.42 -12.13
CA HIS A 471 -31.41 29.73 -11.88
C HIS A 471 -31.28 30.08 -10.38
N VAL A 472 -30.83 29.11 -9.58
CA VAL A 472 -30.68 29.23 -8.13
C VAL A 472 -29.52 30.16 -7.78
N ARG A 473 -29.75 31.17 -6.94
CA ARG A 473 -28.77 32.19 -6.56
C ARG A 473 -28.13 31.85 -5.22
N VAL A 474 -26.80 31.93 -5.16
CA VAL A 474 -26.03 31.77 -3.93
C VAL A 474 -24.98 32.88 -3.80
N PRO A 475 -24.64 33.35 -2.59
CA PRO A 475 -23.60 34.35 -2.42
C PRO A 475 -22.26 33.91 -3.01
N ARG A 476 -21.42 34.86 -3.46
CA ARG A 476 -20.07 34.55 -3.94
C ARG A 476 -19.22 33.75 -2.93
N PHE A 477 -19.48 33.93 -1.62
CA PHE A 477 -18.86 33.15 -0.54
C PHE A 477 -19.06 31.63 -0.68
N ASN A 478 -20.09 31.18 -1.40
CA ASN A 478 -20.42 29.77 -1.50
C ASN A 478 -19.55 28.97 -2.49
N LEU A 479 -18.78 29.63 -3.35
CA LEU A 479 -17.81 28.95 -4.22
C LEU A 479 -16.62 28.48 -3.38
N LEU A 480 -16.38 27.17 -3.29
CA LEU A 480 -15.23 26.61 -2.58
C LEU A 480 -13.93 26.98 -3.32
N ASN A 481 -13.18 27.91 -2.74
CA ASN A 481 -12.30 28.79 -3.50
C ASN A 481 -10.79 28.46 -3.42
N ARG A 482 -10.41 27.36 -2.76
CA ARG A 482 -8.99 27.00 -2.49
C ARG A 482 -8.15 26.90 -3.76
N TYR A 483 -8.73 26.36 -4.84
CA TYR A 483 -8.03 26.13 -6.12
C TYR A 483 -8.51 27.03 -7.25
N GLY A 484 -9.49 27.89 -7.01
CA GLY A 484 -10.04 28.82 -7.99
C GLY A 484 -11.02 29.77 -7.31
N LYS A 485 -10.76 31.08 -7.37
CA LYS A 485 -11.55 32.10 -6.69
C LYS A 485 -12.01 33.19 -7.66
N VAL A 486 -13.17 33.76 -7.37
CA VAL A 486 -13.66 34.98 -7.99
C VAL A 486 -13.66 36.07 -6.93
N ASP A 487 -13.06 37.22 -7.22
CA ASP A 487 -13.07 38.37 -6.34
C ASP A 487 -14.30 39.27 -6.56
N GLU A 488 -14.45 40.30 -5.73
CA GLU A 488 -15.55 41.28 -5.80
C GLU A 488 -15.62 42.05 -7.13
N ASN A 489 -14.52 42.11 -7.87
CA ASN A 489 -14.45 42.76 -9.18
C ASN A 489 -14.78 41.79 -10.33
N GLY A 490 -15.15 40.54 -10.03
CA GLY A 490 -15.45 39.52 -11.01
C GLY A 490 -14.21 38.98 -11.73
N VAL A 491 -13.04 39.05 -11.09
CA VAL A 491 -11.80 38.50 -11.64
C VAL A 491 -11.57 37.10 -11.10
N TYR A 492 -11.46 36.12 -12.01
CA TYR A 492 -11.09 34.75 -11.67
C TYR A 492 -9.57 34.62 -11.51
N THR A 493 -9.12 33.96 -10.44
CA THR A 493 -7.71 33.62 -10.19
C THR A 493 -7.57 32.21 -9.64
N SER A 494 -6.46 31.55 -9.96
CA SER A 494 -6.16 30.18 -9.52
C SER A 494 -4.67 30.02 -9.23
N PRO A 495 -4.28 29.33 -8.14
CA PRO A 495 -2.88 28.98 -7.88
C PRO A 495 -2.35 27.90 -8.85
N ILE A 496 -3.24 27.23 -9.60
CA ILE A 496 -2.89 26.20 -10.59
C ILE A 496 -3.28 26.71 -11.99
N GLU A 497 -2.28 26.99 -12.83
CA GLU A 497 -2.47 27.57 -14.17
C GLU A 497 -3.24 26.62 -15.10
N ARG A 498 -2.79 25.36 -15.23
CA ARG A 498 -3.36 24.41 -16.18
C ARG A 498 -4.70 23.87 -15.67
N ARG A 499 -5.78 24.11 -16.43
CA ARG A 499 -7.15 23.63 -16.14
C ARG A 499 -7.22 22.12 -15.84
N GLY A 500 -6.59 21.29 -16.67
CA GLY A 500 -6.58 19.84 -16.46
C GLY A 500 -5.85 19.41 -15.18
N GLN A 501 -4.76 20.10 -14.82
CA GLN A 501 -4.04 19.84 -13.57
C GLN A 501 -4.88 20.25 -12.36
N ARG A 502 -5.51 21.43 -12.41
CA ARG A 502 -6.42 21.91 -11.35
C ARG A 502 -7.56 20.91 -11.12
N PHE A 503 -8.19 20.45 -12.19
CA PHE A 503 -9.23 19.43 -12.14
C PHE A 503 -8.73 18.14 -11.48
N SER A 504 -7.57 17.62 -11.89
CA SER A 504 -6.96 16.43 -11.29
C SER A 504 -6.67 16.63 -9.80
N THR A 505 -6.17 17.80 -9.39
CA THR A 505 -5.89 18.13 -7.98
C THR A 505 -7.17 18.24 -7.15
N MET A 506 -8.26 18.79 -7.68
CA MET A 506 -9.54 18.81 -6.97
C MET A 506 -10.10 17.39 -6.77
N LEU A 507 -9.94 16.53 -7.79
CA LEU A 507 -10.42 15.14 -7.74
C LEU A 507 -9.48 14.15 -7.04
N SER A 508 -8.23 14.51 -6.74
CA SER A 508 -7.32 13.63 -5.98
C SER A 508 -7.87 13.33 -4.58
N THR A 509 -8.79 14.15 -4.09
CA THR A 509 -9.60 13.91 -2.88
C THR A 509 -10.42 12.61 -2.94
N LEU A 510 -10.79 12.13 -4.14
CA LEU A 510 -11.51 10.87 -4.36
C LEU A 510 -10.63 9.63 -4.14
N VAL A 511 -9.30 9.78 -4.07
CA VAL A 511 -8.40 8.65 -3.78
C VAL A 511 -8.76 8.02 -2.43
N ARG A 512 -9.04 8.84 -1.41
CA ARG A 512 -9.51 8.36 -0.10
C ARG A 512 -10.79 7.53 -0.25
N GLY A 513 -11.76 8.03 -1.01
CA GLY A 513 -13.04 7.33 -1.28
C GLY A 513 -12.83 5.95 -1.89
N ARG A 514 -11.94 5.82 -2.89
CA ARG A 514 -11.59 4.54 -3.51
C ARG A 514 -11.00 3.54 -2.52
N ILE A 515 -10.06 3.97 -1.67
CA ILE A 515 -9.44 3.13 -0.65
C ILE A 515 -10.50 2.67 0.37
N SER A 516 -11.36 3.59 0.82
CA SER A 516 -12.46 3.30 1.75
C SER A 516 -13.47 2.32 1.18
N VAL A 517 -13.91 2.49 -0.07
CA VAL A 517 -14.87 1.60 -0.74
C VAL A 517 -14.28 0.21 -0.98
N GLY A 518 -13.03 0.11 -1.42
CA GLY A 518 -12.33 -1.18 -1.56
C GLY A 518 -12.27 -1.93 -0.22
N GLY A 519 -11.86 -1.23 0.84
CA GLY A 519 -11.81 -1.76 2.20
C GLY A 519 -13.19 -2.16 2.75
N ALA A 520 -14.25 -1.40 2.44
CA ALA A 520 -15.62 -1.75 2.82
C ALA A 520 -16.10 -3.02 2.12
N GLY A 521 -15.83 -3.19 0.82
CA GLY A 521 -16.08 -4.43 0.10
C GLY A 521 -15.34 -5.61 0.72
N GLY A 522 -14.08 -5.42 1.11
CA GLY A 522 -13.32 -6.45 1.81
C GLY A 522 -13.88 -6.80 3.19
N SER A 523 -14.33 -5.81 3.95
CA SER A 523 -14.93 -6.00 5.29
C SER A 523 -16.27 -6.73 5.23
N ALA A 524 -17.12 -6.38 4.24
CA ALA A 524 -18.35 -7.11 3.94
C ALA A 524 -18.05 -8.58 3.62
N THR A 525 -17.05 -8.84 2.78
CA THR A 525 -16.68 -10.19 2.36
C THR A 525 -16.17 -11.03 3.53
N ARG A 526 -15.36 -10.44 4.42
CA ARG A 526 -14.91 -11.09 5.66
C ARG A 526 -16.10 -11.55 6.51
N ARG A 527 -17.12 -10.71 6.67
CA ARG A 527 -18.36 -11.10 7.38
C ARG A 527 -19.08 -12.25 6.68
N GLY A 528 -19.25 -12.19 5.36
CA GLY A 528 -19.85 -13.28 4.59
C GLY A 528 -19.11 -14.62 4.75
N LEU A 529 -17.78 -14.58 4.69
CA LEU A 529 -16.91 -15.75 4.89
C LEU A 529 -17.03 -16.30 6.31
N THR A 530 -17.02 -15.44 7.34
CA THR A 530 -17.21 -15.87 8.73
C THR A 530 -18.55 -16.56 8.92
N ILE A 531 -19.65 -16.03 8.36
CA ILE A 531 -20.98 -16.67 8.42
C ILE A 531 -20.94 -18.04 7.73
N ALA A 532 -20.40 -18.11 6.51
CA ALA A 532 -20.38 -19.35 5.73
C ALA A 532 -19.53 -20.44 6.37
N VAL A 533 -18.35 -20.10 6.91
CA VAL A 533 -17.48 -21.05 7.60
C VAL A 533 -18.11 -21.55 8.89
N LYS A 534 -18.69 -20.66 9.72
CA LYS A 534 -19.39 -21.07 10.95
C LYS A 534 -20.55 -22.01 10.65
N HIS A 535 -21.36 -21.68 9.64
CA HIS A 535 -22.42 -22.57 9.19
C HIS A 535 -21.87 -23.93 8.72
N ALA A 536 -20.76 -23.94 7.98
CA ALA A 536 -20.18 -25.15 7.44
C ALA A 536 -19.59 -26.09 8.51
N LEU A 537 -19.11 -25.54 9.61
CA LEU A 537 -18.64 -26.31 10.77
C LEU A 537 -19.79 -26.94 11.56
N ALA A 538 -20.95 -26.27 11.65
CA ALA A 538 -22.11 -26.76 12.37
C ALA A 538 -23.02 -27.68 11.53
N ARG A 539 -23.16 -27.39 10.24
CA ARG A 539 -24.14 -28.06 9.38
C ARG A 539 -23.67 -29.44 8.98
N THR A 540 -24.49 -30.46 9.23
CA THR A 540 -24.28 -31.80 8.69
C THR A 540 -25.13 -32.07 7.44
N GLN A 541 -24.57 -32.83 6.49
CA GLN A 541 -25.30 -33.32 5.32
C GLN A 541 -24.65 -34.61 4.81
N PHE A 542 -25.48 -35.58 4.43
CA PHE A 542 -25.07 -36.95 4.10
C PHE A 542 -24.31 -37.64 5.25
N THR A 543 -23.81 -38.85 5.00
CA THR A 543 -23.12 -39.66 6.00
C THR A 543 -21.83 -40.23 5.47
N ASP A 544 -20.89 -40.52 6.37
CA ASP A 544 -19.70 -41.30 6.05
C ASP A 544 -20.05 -42.78 5.77
N THR A 545 -19.03 -43.59 5.47
CA THR A 545 -19.18 -45.03 5.22
C THR A 545 -19.67 -45.82 6.44
N THR A 546 -19.66 -45.21 7.63
CA THR A 546 -20.18 -45.78 8.88
C THR A 546 -21.61 -45.35 9.19
N GLY A 547 -22.20 -44.47 8.37
CA GLY A 547 -23.54 -43.93 8.56
C GLY A 547 -23.59 -42.72 9.51
N LYS A 548 -22.45 -42.17 9.94
CA LYS A 548 -22.42 -40.97 10.80
C LYS A 548 -22.61 -39.69 9.98
N PRO A 549 -23.41 -38.72 10.44
CA PRO A 549 -23.53 -37.42 9.79
C PRO A 549 -22.17 -36.72 9.67
N VAL A 550 -21.91 -36.12 8.52
CA VAL A 550 -20.64 -35.42 8.23
C VAL A 550 -20.92 -33.92 8.15
N THR A 551 -20.12 -33.12 8.84
CA THR A 551 -20.17 -31.65 8.72
C THR A 551 -19.77 -31.24 7.32
N ILE A 552 -20.44 -30.24 6.73
CA ILE A 552 -20.21 -29.91 5.33
C ILE A 552 -18.80 -29.36 5.08
N MET A 553 -18.16 -28.77 6.10
CA MET A 553 -16.74 -28.37 6.07
C MET A 553 -15.76 -29.55 5.86
N ASN A 554 -16.14 -30.79 6.19
CA ASN A 554 -15.28 -31.96 5.96
C ASN A 554 -15.24 -32.40 4.49
N TYR A 555 -16.11 -31.88 3.61
CA TYR A 555 -16.04 -32.18 2.18
C TYR A 555 -15.01 -31.28 1.49
N GLN A 556 -14.06 -31.90 0.78
CA GLN A 556 -13.05 -31.16 0.00
C GLN A 556 -13.67 -30.20 -1.02
N THR A 557 -14.83 -30.54 -1.58
CA THR A 557 -15.57 -29.65 -2.50
C THR A 557 -16.13 -28.41 -1.82
N HIS A 558 -16.38 -28.46 -0.50
CA HIS A 558 -16.79 -27.31 0.29
C HIS A 558 -15.56 -26.48 0.72
N GLN A 559 -14.48 -27.15 1.11
CA GLN A 559 -13.19 -26.52 1.42
C GLN A 559 -12.67 -25.71 0.22
N ALA A 560 -12.71 -26.30 -0.98
CA ALA A 560 -12.26 -25.66 -2.21
C ALA A 560 -13.04 -24.39 -2.59
N LYS A 561 -14.27 -24.20 -2.06
CA LYS A 561 -15.07 -22.99 -2.26
C LYS A 561 -14.70 -21.87 -1.30
N LEU A 562 -14.44 -22.18 -0.03
CA LEU A 562 -14.33 -21.18 1.03
C LEU A 562 -12.89 -20.90 1.46
N VAL A 563 -12.05 -21.93 1.60
CA VAL A 563 -10.72 -21.79 2.22
C VAL A 563 -9.76 -20.93 1.37
N PRO A 564 -9.73 -21.05 0.02
CA PRO A 564 -8.96 -20.12 -0.82
C PRO A 564 -9.43 -18.67 -0.69
N GLU A 565 -10.74 -18.45 -0.52
CA GLU A 565 -11.32 -17.12 -0.35
C GLU A 565 -11.01 -16.52 1.03
N VAL A 566 -10.93 -17.34 2.08
CA VAL A 566 -10.40 -16.94 3.38
C VAL A 566 -8.93 -16.51 3.27
N ALA A 567 -8.09 -17.28 2.56
CA ALA A 567 -6.71 -16.88 2.31
C ALA A 567 -6.61 -15.55 1.54
N ARG A 568 -7.47 -15.36 0.54
CA ARG A 568 -7.59 -14.11 -0.24
C ARG A 568 -8.04 -12.93 0.64
N ALA A 569 -8.89 -13.14 1.64
CA ALA A 569 -9.30 -12.11 2.60
C ALA A 569 -8.13 -11.58 3.44
N TYR A 570 -7.19 -12.45 3.84
CA TYR A 570 -5.96 -12.04 4.51
C TYR A 570 -5.04 -11.27 3.57
N ALA A 571 -4.83 -11.78 2.35
CA ALA A 571 -4.00 -11.13 1.34
C ALA A 571 -4.48 -9.69 1.06
N PHE A 572 -5.79 -9.52 0.83
CA PHE A 572 -6.38 -8.19 0.65
C PHE A 572 -6.31 -7.32 1.89
N GLY A 573 -6.36 -7.88 3.10
CA GLY A 573 -6.22 -7.08 4.32
C GLY A 573 -4.82 -6.51 4.52
N PHE A 574 -3.78 -7.30 4.26
CA PHE A 574 -2.42 -6.78 4.29
C PHE A 574 -2.18 -5.72 3.20
N ALA A 575 -2.64 -5.98 1.98
CA ALA A 575 -2.56 -5.01 0.87
C ALA A 575 -3.34 -3.72 1.17
N GLN A 576 -4.51 -3.82 1.82
CA GLN A 576 -5.28 -2.67 2.26
C GLN A 576 -4.53 -1.82 3.28
N ASN A 577 -3.91 -2.45 4.28
CA ASN A 577 -3.11 -1.72 5.28
C ASN A 577 -1.93 -1.00 4.62
N GLU A 578 -1.20 -1.66 3.72
CA GLU A 578 -0.10 -1.02 2.98
C GLU A 578 -0.58 0.18 2.15
N LEU A 579 -1.74 0.07 1.51
CA LEU A 579 -2.33 1.18 0.75
C LEU A 579 -2.75 2.35 1.66
N ILE A 580 -3.29 2.07 2.84
CA ILE A 580 -3.63 3.09 3.84
C ILE A 580 -2.34 3.79 4.35
N ASP A 581 -1.27 3.04 4.55
CA ASP A 581 0.04 3.56 4.95
C ASP A 581 0.64 4.48 3.89
N HIS A 582 0.62 4.04 2.64
CA HIS A 582 1.09 4.82 1.52
C HIS A 582 0.25 6.10 1.32
N PHE A 583 -1.06 6.03 1.54
CA PHE A 583 -1.93 7.20 1.54
C PHE A 583 -1.50 8.22 2.61
N GLN A 584 -1.22 7.78 3.84
CA GLN A 584 -0.74 8.68 4.90
C GLN A 584 0.58 9.35 4.52
N GLN A 585 1.54 8.60 3.99
CA GLN A 585 2.83 9.14 3.55
C GLN A 585 2.66 10.23 2.48
N VAL A 586 1.70 10.06 1.56
CA VAL A 586 1.39 11.08 0.56
C VAL A 586 0.78 12.33 1.19
N GLN A 587 -0.11 12.17 2.18
CA GLN A 587 -0.69 13.31 2.91
C GLN A 587 0.36 14.09 3.72
N ASP A 588 1.37 13.41 4.26
CA ASP A 588 2.47 14.02 5.02
C ASP A 588 3.45 14.80 4.14
N GLY A 589 3.31 14.70 2.81
CA GLY A 589 4.09 15.42 1.81
C GLY A 589 4.91 14.47 0.95
N ALA A 590 4.50 14.33 -0.31
CA ALA A 590 5.21 13.51 -1.29
C ALA A 590 5.35 14.21 -2.64
N GLU A 591 6.34 13.78 -3.42
CA GLU A 591 6.53 14.24 -4.79
C GLU A 591 5.37 13.78 -5.71
N GLU A 592 5.12 14.53 -6.78
CA GLU A 592 4.01 14.28 -7.73
C GLU A 592 4.00 12.86 -8.29
N LYS A 593 5.18 12.24 -8.49
CA LYS A 593 5.30 10.86 -8.96
C LYS A 593 4.62 9.87 -8.00
N VAL A 594 4.84 10.06 -6.69
CA VAL A 594 4.30 9.21 -5.63
C VAL A 594 2.79 9.31 -5.54
N VAL A 595 2.27 10.55 -5.68
CA VAL A 595 0.82 10.82 -5.71
C VAL A 595 0.16 10.04 -6.85
N ARG A 596 0.76 10.03 -8.05
CA ARG A 596 0.25 9.29 -9.21
C ARG A 596 0.32 7.77 -9.04
N GLU A 597 1.39 7.27 -8.41
CA GLU A 597 1.50 5.84 -8.09
C GLU A 597 0.40 5.41 -7.12
N LEU A 598 0.13 6.21 -6.08
CA LEU A 598 -0.98 5.99 -5.15
C LEU A 598 -2.34 6.00 -5.86
N GLU A 599 -2.58 6.93 -6.79
CA GLU A 599 -3.82 6.97 -7.58
C GLU A 599 -4.04 5.68 -8.37
N GLY A 600 -3.01 5.19 -9.07
CA GLY A 600 -3.07 3.95 -9.85
C GLY A 600 -3.27 2.71 -8.97
N HIS A 601 -2.59 2.66 -7.82
CA HIS A 601 -2.72 1.57 -6.86
C HIS A 601 -4.10 1.55 -6.19
N ALA A 602 -4.61 2.70 -5.73
CA ALA A 602 -5.95 2.81 -5.14
C ALA A 602 -7.05 2.43 -6.14
N ALA A 603 -6.92 2.83 -7.41
CA ALA A 603 -7.84 2.43 -8.47
C ALA A 603 -7.83 0.91 -8.69
N GLY A 604 -6.64 0.31 -8.78
CA GLY A 604 -6.47 -1.13 -8.97
C GLY A 604 -7.03 -1.93 -7.79
N MET A 605 -6.66 -1.56 -6.55
CA MET A 605 -7.12 -2.20 -5.32
C MET A 605 -8.63 -2.15 -5.15
N LYS A 606 -9.25 -0.98 -5.36
CA LYS A 606 -10.71 -0.84 -5.34
C LYS A 606 -11.35 -1.81 -6.34
N ALA A 607 -10.85 -1.84 -7.58
CA ALA A 607 -11.42 -2.68 -8.62
C ALA A 607 -11.36 -4.18 -8.28
N VAL A 608 -10.20 -4.68 -7.84
CA VAL A 608 -10.03 -6.11 -7.53
C VAL A 608 -10.75 -6.52 -6.24
N GLN A 609 -10.75 -5.70 -5.19
CA GLN A 609 -11.43 -6.01 -3.93
C GLN A 609 -12.95 -6.00 -4.09
N THR A 610 -13.51 -5.07 -4.86
CA THR A 610 -14.97 -5.00 -5.06
C THR A 610 -15.48 -6.07 -6.01
N ARG A 611 -14.72 -6.44 -7.04
CA ARG A 611 -15.03 -7.63 -7.86
C ARG A 611 -15.01 -8.90 -7.00
N TRP A 612 -13.96 -9.06 -6.19
CA TRP A 612 -13.84 -10.16 -5.24
C TRP A 612 -15.03 -10.21 -4.28
N ALA A 613 -15.46 -9.06 -3.74
CA ALA A 613 -16.61 -9.02 -2.85
C ALA A 613 -17.88 -9.55 -3.50
N ASN A 614 -18.18 -9.12 -4.72
CA ASN A 614 -19.39 -9.55 -5.44
C ASN A 614 -19.37 -11.06 -5.71
N ASP A 615 -18.23 -11.61 -6.13
CA ASP A 615 -18.07 -13.05 -6.39
C ASP A 615 -18.17 -13.88 -5.11
N THR A 616 -17.41 -13.49 -4.08
CA THR A 616 -17.22 -14.30 -2.89
C THR A 616 -18.42 -14.24 -1.96
N LEU A 617 -19.15 -13.12 -1.88
CA LEU A 617 -20.41 -13.06 -1.14
C LEU A 617 -21.46 -13.99 -1.76
N GLN A 618 -21.52 -14.08 -3.09
CA GLN A 618 -22.38 -15.04 -3.77
C GLN A 618 -21.97 -16.49 -3.46
N VAL A 619 -20.67 -16.80 -3.46
CA VAL A 619 -20.16 -18.12 -3.05
C VAL A 619 -20.54 -18.43 -1.59
N CYS A 620 -20.42 -17.47 -0.67
CA CYS A 620 -20.81 -17.63 0.73
C CYS A 620 -22.31 -17.96 0.86
N ARG A 621 -23.15 -17.26 0.11
CA ARG A 621 -24.60 -17.52 0.05
C ARG A 621 -24.90 -18.95 -0.43
N GLU A 622 -24.23 -19.39 -1.49
CA GLU A 622 -24.41 -20.74 -2.06
C GLU A 622 -23.86 -21.85 -1.16
N ALA A 623 -22.76 -21.58 -0.44
CA ALA A 623 -22.19 -22.50 0.54
C ALA A 623 -23.16 -22.76 1.71
N CYS A 624 -24.00 -21.79 2.06
CA CYS A 624 -25.06 -21.92 3.07
C CYS A 624 -26.36 -22.57 2.54
N GLY A 625 -26.41 -22.99 1.27
CA GLY A 625 -27.58 -23.63 0.66
C GLY A 625 -28.86 -22.79 0.77
N GLY A 626 -29.98 -23.43 1.14
CA GLY A 626 -31.26 -22.74 1.32
C GLY A 626 -31.25 -21.70 2.44
N TYR A 627 -30.50 -21.94 3.52
CA TYR A 627 -30.38 -20.98 4.63
C TYR A 627 -29.74 -19.67 4.19
N GLY A 628 -28.74 -19.74 3.30
CA GLY A 628 -28.08 -18.58 2.74
C GLY A 628 -29.01 -17.66 1.94
N TYR A 629 -30.15 -18.17 1.46
CA TYR A 629 -31.15 -17.35 0.74
C TYR A 629 -32.11 -16.61 1.68
N MET A 630 -32.14 -16.95 2.97
CA MET A 630 -33.05 -16.32 3.93
C MET A 630 -32.44 -15.03 4.48
N ALA A 631 -33.20 -13.94 4.38
CA ALA A 631 -32.74 -12.59 4.75
C ALA A 631 -32.27 -12.49 6.20
N GLU A 632 -32.86 -13.27 7.11
CA GLU A 632 -32.45 -13.37 8.52
C GLU A 632 -31.01 -13.85 8.74
N ASN A 633 -30.37 -14.40 7.70
CA ASN A 633 -28.97 -14.83 7.74
C ASN A 633 -28.00 -13.80 7.13
N GLY A 634 -28.50 -12.62 6.73
CA GLY A 634 -27.73 -11.44 6.34
C GLY A 634 -27.03 -11.50 4.99
N LEU A 635 -26.76 -12.69 4.43
CA LEU A 635 -25.95 -12.87 3.22
C LEU A 635 -26.58 -12.23 1.96
N THR A 636 -27.90 -12.31 1.79
CA THR A 636 -28.59 -11.68 0.64
C THR A 636 -28.52 -10.17 0.70
N THR A 637 -28.74 -9.58 1.88
CA THR A 637 -28.66 -8.12 2.08
C THR A 637 -27.22 -7.63 1.91
N LEU A 638 -26.25 -8.36 2.45
CA LEU A 638 -24.84 -8.01 2.32
C LEU A 638 -24.38 -8.06 0.86
N THR A 639 -24.81 -9.07 0.11
CA THR A 639 -24.54 -9.17 -1.35
C THR A 639 -25.16 -8.00 -2.11
N ALA A 640 -26.44 -7.72 -1.83
CA ALA A 640 -27.17 -6.63 -2.47
C ALA A 640 -26.56 -5.24 -2.20
N ASP A 641 -26.12 -5.00 -0.96
CA ASP A 641 -25.54 -3.73 -0.55
C ASP A 641 -24.11 -3.54 -1.09
N ALA A 642 -23.30 -4.61 -1.18
CA ALA A 642 -21.94 -4.55 -1.69
C ALA A 642 -21.84 -4.46 -3.22
N ASP A 643 -22.85 -4.94 -3.96
CA ASP A 643 -22.82 -5.06 -5.43
C ASP A 643 -22.43 -3.75 -6.13
N VAL A 644 -23.01 -2.63 -5.69
CA VAL A 644 -22.78 -1.29 -6.25
C VAL A 644 -21.36 -0.78 -6.07
N PHE A 645 -20.55 -1.37 -5.17
CA PHE A 645 -19.19 -0.93 -4.92
C PHE A 645 -18.29 -1.12 -6.13
N ALA A 646 -18.64 -2.00 -7.07
CA ALA A 646 -17.94 -2.15 -8.35
C ALA A 646 -18.19 -0.98 -9.33
N THR A 647 -19.19 -0.13 -9.08
CA THR A 647 -19.65 0.92 -10.00
C THR A 647 -19.30 2.33 -9.52
N PHE A 648 -19.66 2.69 -8.29
CA PHE A 648 -19.39 4.05 -7.78
C PHE A 648 -17.91 4.23 -7.38
N GLU A 649 -17.48 5.47 -7.09
CA GLU A 649 -16.06 5.82 -6.91
C GLU A 649 -15.16 5.45 -8.10
N GLY A 650 -15.77 5.24 -9.27
CA GLY A 650 -15.15 4.82 -10.52
C GLY A 650 -15.53 3.38 -10.87
N ASP A 651 -16.01 3.17 -12.10
CA ASP A 651 -16.28 1.84 -12.64
C ASP A 651 -14.98 1.00 -12.64
N ASN A 652 -15.08 -0.27 -12.24
CA ASN A 652 -13.92 -1.14 -12.12
C ASN A 652 -13.13 -1.32 -13.43
N THR A 653 -13.81 -1.34 -14.59
CA THR A 653 -13.14 -1.46 -15.89
C THR A 653 -12.38 -0.18 -16.22
N VAL A 654 -12.99 0.98 -15.98
CA VAL A 654 -12.35 2.30 -16.13
C VAL A 654 -11.17 2.47 -15.17
N LEU A 655 -11.28 2.03 -13.93
CA LEU A 655 -10.20 2.09 -12.94
C LEU A 655 -9.04 1.16 -13.30
N LEU A 656 -9.31 -0.05 -13.79
CA LEU A 656 -8.25 -0.93 -14.30
C LEU A 656 -7.55 -0.32 -15.52
N MET A 657 -8.29 0.36 -16.42
CA MET A 657 -7.65 1.14 -17.50
C MET A 657 -6.76 2.27 -16.95
N LEU A 658 -7.16 2.96 -15.87
CA LEU A 658 -6.32 3.96 -15.21
C LEU A 658 -5.03 3.34 -14.68
N THR A 659 -5.11 2.21 -13.98
CA THR A 659 -3.94 1.45 -13.52
C THR A 659 -3.04 1.07 -14.70
N GLY A 660 -3.60 0.54 -15.79
CA GLY A 660 -2.83 0.13 -16.97
C GLY A 660 -2.13 1.28 -17.69
N ARG A 661 -2.76 2.47 -17.74
CA ARG A 661 -2.08 3.70 -18.23
C ARG A 661 -0.90 4.08 -17.35
N GLY A 662 -1.02 3.94 -16.03
CA GLY A 662 0.08 4.15 -15.08
C GLY A 662 1.26 3.22 -15.37
N LEU A 663 1.01 1.93 -15.57
CA LEU A 663 2.03 0.95 -15.94
C LEU A 663 2.75 1.32 -17.25
N LEU A 664 1.99 1.76 -18.25
CA LEU A 664 2.55 2.18 -19.53
C LEU A 664 3.35 3.47 -19.47
N ALA A 665 3.02 4.40 -18.58
CA ALA A 665 3.82 5.61 -18.38
C ALA A 665 5.20 5.26 -17.79
N GLY A 666 5.25 4.33 -16.84
CA GLY A 666 6.50 3.73 -16.34
C GLY A 666 7.28 3.05 -17.48
N PHE A 667 6.58 2.27 -18.31
CA PHE A 667 7.18 1.60 -19.45
C PHE A 667 7.72 2.58 -20.51
N LYS A 668 6.99 3.64 -20.86
CA LYS A 668 7.42 4.71 -21.80
C LYS A 668 8.76 5.33 -21.38
N SER A 669 8.94 5.57 -20.08
CA SER A 669 10.19 6.09 -19.52
C SER A 669 11.37 5.14 -19.78
N SER A 670 11.14 3.82 -19.72
CA SER A 670 12.17 2.82 -20.05
C SER A 670 12.56 2.82 -21.55
N TRP A 671 11.66 3.23 -22.45
CA TRP A 671 11.97 3.37 -23.88
C TRP A 671 12.83 4.59 -24.20
N ALA A 672 12.60 5.71 -23.52
CA ALA A 672 13.40 6.91 -23.72
C ALA A 672 14.88 6.66 -23.36
N GLU A 673 15.13 5.77 -22.40
CA GLU A 673 16.48 5.28 -22.07
C GLU A 673 17.03 4.29 -23.11
N LEU A 674 16.17 3.51 -23.77
CA LEU A 674 16.54 2.54 -24.82
C LEU A 674 16.81 3.17 -26.19
N ASP A 675 16.11 4.25 -26.58
CA ASP A 675 16.36 4.99 -27.83
C ASP A 675 17.76 5.66 -27.83
N MET A 676 18.31 5.96 -26.65
CA MET A 676 19.71 6.38 -26.48
C MET A 676 20.72 5.24 -26.69
N LEU A 677 20.27 3.99 -26.64
CA LEU A 677 21.07 2.76 -26.78
C LEU A 677 20.90 2.08 -28.15
N ASP A 678 20.08 2.62 -29.04
CA ASP A 678 19.72 1.99 -30.33
C ASP A 678 20.88 1.96 -31.36
N THR A 679 22.10 2.32 -30.96
CA THR A 679 23.32 2.10 -31.76
C THR A 679 24.06 0.79 -31.42
N ALA A 680 23.63 0.01 -30.42
CA ALA A 680 24.34 -1.22 -30.03
C ALA A 680 23.41 -2.44 -29.81
N ARG A 681 23.08 -3.11 -30.92
CA ARG A 681 22.68 -4.52 -31.06
C ARG A 681 21.63 -5.08 -30.08
N LYS A 682 20.43 -5.18 -30.65
CA LYS A 682 19.34 -6.15 -30.40
C LYS A 682 19.73 -7.44 -29.66
N SER A 683 18.86 -7.78 -28.69
CA SER A 683 18.66 -9.07 -28.03
C SER A 683 19.75 -9.57 -27.08
N ALA A 684 19.79 -8.99 -25.86
CA ALA A 684 20.27 -9.67 -24.63
C ALA A 684 19.92 -8.94 -23.31
N ALA A 685 19.44 -7.68 -23.31
CA ALA A 685 19.37 -6.86 -22.10
C ALA A 685 17.97 -6.28 -21.82
N LEU A 686 16.97 -7.16 -21.62
CA LEU A 686 15.66 -6.79 -21.04
C LEU A 686 15.48 -7.50 -19.69
N VAL A 687 16.55 -7.49 -18.90
CA VAL A 687 16.58 -8.03 -17.53
C VAL A 687 17.27 -6.98 -16.68
N GLY A 688 16.50 -6.28 -15.84
CA GLY A 688 17.08 -5.74 -14.61
C GLY A 688 16.67 -4.37 -14.11
N THR A 689 15.90 -3.53 -14.82
CA THR A 689 15.67 -2.16 -14.31
C THR A 689 14.24 -1.67 -14.40
N ARG A 690 13.66 -1.53 -13.19
CA ARG A 690 12.65 -0.56 -12.74
C ARG A 690 11.19 -0.74 -13.15
N ILE A 691 10.49 -1.62 -12.41
CA ILE A 691 9.20 -1.31 -11.75
C ILE A 691 9.19 -2.01 -10.36
N ILE A 692 10.20 -1.74 -9.53
CA ILE A 692 10.17 -2.05 -8.09
C ILE A 692 10.77 -0.84 -7.39
N GLU A 693 10.01 0.25 -7.39
CA GLU A 693 10.24 1.33 -6.45
C GLU A 693 9.14 1.21 -5.40
N ARG A 694 9.55 0.98 -4.13
CA ARG A 694 8.80 1.22 -2.88
C ARG A 694 8.08 0.08 -2.16
N THR A 695 8.33 -1.20 -2.44
CA THR A 695 7.98 -2.23 -1.43
C THR A 695 9.06 -2.27 -0.36
N THR A 696 8.73 -1.94 0.90
CA THR A 696 9.64 -2.10 2.07
C THR A 696 10.14 -3.53 2.24
N ALA A 697 9.39 -4.49 1.67
CA ALA A 697 9.66 -5.92 1.66
C ALA A 697 10.82 -6.37 0.75
N ARG A 698 11.44 -5.48 -0.04
CA ARG A 698 12.43 -5.87 -1.07
C ARG A 698 13.57 -6.78 -0.55
N PRO A 699 14.23 -6.49 0.59
CA PRO A 699 15.27 -7.37 1.11
C PRO A 699 14.74 -8.76 1.50
N THR A 700 13.52 -8.81 2.03
CA THR A 700 12.84 -10.06 2.39
C THR A 700 12.49 -10.89 1.16
N ILE A 701 11.94 -10.25 0.13
CA ILE A 701 11.60 -10.89 -1.15
C ILE A 701 12.87 -11.45 -1.80
N GLU A 702 13.94 -10.65 -1.91
CA GLU A 702 15.22 -11.09 -2.47
C GLU A 702 15.78 -12.31 -1.72
N ARG A 703 15.69 -12.32 -0.37
CA ARG A 703 16.05 -13.48 0.45
C ARG A 703 15.19 -14.70 0.14
N LEU A 704 13.87 -14.55 0.06
CA LEU A 704 12.94 -15.64 -0.26
C LEU A 704 13.22 -16.25 -1.65
N VAL A 705 13.47 -15.40 -2.64
CA VAL A 705 13.86 -15.80 -4.00
C VAL A 705 15.16 -16.59 -4.00
N SER A 706 16.18 -16.12 -3.26
CA SER A 706 17.46 -16.84 -3.15
C SER A 706 17.30 -18.25 -2.55
N ILE A 707 16.36 -18.41 -1.60
CA ILE A 707 16.03 -19.70 -0.98
C ILE A 707 15.27 -20.59 -1.96
N ALA A 708 14.31 -20.02 -2.70
CA ALA A 708 13.49 -20.75 -3.66
C ALA A 708 14.32 -21.34 -4.80
N ASN A 709 15.32 -20.62 -5.30
CA ASN A 709 16.26 -21.08 -6.33
C ASN A 709 17.07 -22.33 -5.96
N ARG A 710 17.09 -22.71 -4.67
CA ARG A 710 17.75 -23.93 -4.16
C ARG A 710 16.77 -25.10 -3.98
N LYS A 711 15.47 -24.88 -4.16
CA LYS A 711 14.43 -25.90 -4.04
C LYS A 711 14.09 -26.50 -5.41
N SER A 712 13.63 -27.74 -5.43
CA SER A 712 13.21 -28.43 -6.66
C SER A 712 12.09 -29.43 -6.37
N GLY A 713 11.52 -30.05 -7.41
CA GLY A 713 10.45 -31.04 -7.23
C GLY A 713 9.22 -30.44 -6.55
N ALA A 714 8.69 -31.12 -5.53
CA ALA A 714 7.52 -30.67 -4.77
C ALA A 714 7.83 -29.53 -3.79
N ASP A 715 9.08 -29.39 -3.34
CA ASP A 715 9.47 -28.40 -2.32
C ASP A 715 9.39 -26.95 -2.83
N ILE A 716 9.42 -26.77 -4.16
CA ILE A 716 9.28 -25.46 -4.79
C ILE A 716 7.87 -24.87 -4.59
N LEU A 717 6.84 -25.72 -4.43
CA LEU A 717 5.45 -25.28 -4.31
C LEU A 717 5.17 -24.55 -3.00
N ARG A 718 5.99 -24.77 -1.96
CA ARG A 718 5.97 -24.01 -0.69
C ARG A 718 7.14 -23.03 -0.60
N ALA A 719 7.66 -22.60 -1.74
CA ALA A 719 8.73 -21.62 -1.82
C ALA A 719 8.13 -20.27 -2.23
N ARG A 720 7.82 -19.43 -1.25
CA ARG A 720 7.22 -18.10 -1.50
C ARG A 720 8.03 -17.23 -2.48
N GLY A 721 9.36 -17.36 -2.49
CA GLY A 721 10.19 -16.70 -3.49
C GLY A 721 9.83 -17.10 -4.93
N TRP A 722 9.55 -18.38 -5.17
CA TRP A 722 9.09 -18.86 -6.48
C TRP A 722 7.69 -18.34 -6.81
N HIS A 723 6.79 -18.23 -5.83
CA HIS A 723 5.47 -17.62 -6.04
C HIS A 723 5.58 -16.17 -6.53
N VAL A 724 6.44 -15.38 -5.89
CA VAL A 724 6.69 -13.98 -6.29
C VAL A 724 7.28 -13.92 -7.70
N GLU A 725 8.30 -14.73 -8.00
CA GLU A 725 8.90 -14.80 -9.34
C GLU A 725 7.87 -15.17 -10.43
N MET A 726 6.93 -16.08 -10.13
CA MET A 726 5.89 -16.47 -11.08
C MET A 726 4.92 -15.33 -11.40
N LEU A 727 4.46 -14.59 -10.39
CA LEU A 727 3.55 -13.45 -10.62
C LEU A 727 4.27 -12.26 -11.26
N GLU A 728 5.52 -11.98 -10.85
CA GLU A 728 6.36 -10.97 -11.49
C GLU A 728 6.63 -11.30 -12.97
N TYR A 729 6.94 -12.56 -13.27
CA TYR A 729 7.10 -13.03 -14.65
C TYR A 729 5.83 -12.75 -15.47
N ARG A 730 4.64 -13.03 -14.91
CA ARG A 730 3.36 -12.80 -15.59
C ARG A 730 3.11 -11.33 -15.88
N GLU A 731 3.23 -10.47 -14.86
CA GLU A 731 3.06 -9.03 -15.03
C GLU A 731 4.02 -8.49 -16.09
N LYS A 732 5.32 -8.78 -15.96
CA LYS A 732 6.36 -8.27 -16.85
C LYS A 732 6.07 -8.61 -18.30
N ARG A 733 5.73 -9.86 -18.60
CA ARG A 733 5.40 -10.30 -19.98
C ARG A 733 4.15 -9.62 -20.54
N MET A 734 3.12 -9.41 -19.71
CA MET A 734 1.92 -8.69 -20.15
C MET A 734 2.21 -7.22 -20.41
N VAL A 735 2.94 -6.53 -19.53
CA VAL A 735 3.30 -5.12 -19.71
C VAL A 735 4.22 -4.92 -20.93
N GLU A 736 5.22 -5.77 -21.11
CA GLU A 736 6.13 -5.74 -22.28
C GLU A 736 5.36 -5.87 -23.59
N SER A 737 4.50 -6.89 -23.69
CA SER A 737 3.74 -7.15 -24.90
C SER A 737 2.65 -6.10 -25.16
N LEU A 738 2.03 -5.55 -24.10
CA LEU A 738 1.11 -4.43 -24.20
C LEU A 738 1.82 -3.19 -24.72
N GLY A 739 2.98 -2.86 -24.17
CA GLY A 739 3.70 -1.66 -24.58
C GLY A 739 4.24 -1.74 -26.01
N LEU A 740 4.61 -2.93 -26.50
CA LEU A 740 4.90 -3.14 -27.93
C LEU A 740 3.68 -2.83 -28.82
N ARG A 741 2.48 -3.28 -28.43
CA ARG A 741 1.25 -2.98 -29.17
C ARG A 741 0.91 -1.50 -29.13
N MET A 742 1.04 -0.87 -27.96
CA MET A 742 0.82 0.56 -27.76
C MET A 742 1.78 1.42 -28.58
N ARG A 743 3.01 0.96 -28.81
CA ARG A 743 3.96 1.64 -29.70
C ARG A 743 3.45 1.70 -31.14
N GLU A 744 2.79 0.65 -31.62
CA GLU A 744 2.20 0.66 -32.96
C GLU A 744 0.97 1.57 -33.03
N VAL A 745 0.19 1.70 -31.93
CA VAL A 745 -0.89 2.70 -31.82
C VAL A 745 -0.35 4.12 -32.00
N LEU A 746 0.78 4.46 -31.39
CA LEU A 746 1.39 5.80 -31.49
C LEU A 746 1.88 6.16 -32.91
N LYS A 747 1.93 5.20 -33.84
CA LYS A 747 2.36 5.41 -35.23
C LYS A 747 1.19 5.59 -36.20
N VAL A 748 -0.03 5.30 -35.77
CA VAL A 748 -1.20 5.43 -36.65
C VAL A 748 -1.61 6.90 -36.81
N GLU A 749 -2.31 7.19 -37.90
CA GLU A 749 -2.93 8.51 -38.10
C GLU A 749 -3.94 8.80 -36.99
N LYS A 750 -4.09 10.08 -36.63
CA LYS A 750 -4.93 10.53 -35.51
C LYS A 750 -6.38 10.06 -35.63
N GLU A 751 -6.90 9.99 -36.85
CA GLU A 751 -8.26 9.52 -37.16
C GLU A 751 -8.47 8.03 -36.84
N LYS A 752 -7.40 7.23 -36.76
CA LYS A 752 -7.41 5.79 -36.44
C LYS A 752 -6.93 5.50 -35.03
N GLU A 753 -6.47 6.51 -34.29
CA GLU A 753 -5.87 6.36 -32.96
C GLU A 753 -6.87 5.75 -31.97
N PHE A 754 -8.14 6.14 -32.05
CA PHE A 754 -9.21 5.57 -31.23
C PHE A 754 -9.33 4.06 -31.42
N ASP A 755 -9.51 3.58 -32.66
CA ASP A 755 -9.68 2.15 -32.96
C ASP A 755 -8.43 1.34 -32.57
N ALA A 756 -7.25 1.91 -32.85
CA ALA A 756 -5.99 1.30 -32.51
C ALA A 756 -5.80 1.18 -30.99
N PHE A 757 -6.10 2.24 -30.22
CA PHE A 757 -6.08 2.21 -28.76
C PHE A 757 -7.13 1.24 -28.19
N ASN A 758 -8.35 1.29 -28.71
CA ASN A 758 -9.47 0.45 -28.31
C ASN A 758 -9.11 -1.04 -28.44
N SER A 759 -8.41 -1.42 -29.52
CA SER A 759 -7.93 -2.80 -29.72
C SER A 759 -7.01 -3.32 -28.60
N CYS A 760 -6.38 -2.44 -27.83
CA CYS A 760 -5.44 -2.77 -26.76
C CYS A 760 -6.06 -2.80 -25.36
N GLN A 761 -7.30 -2.33 -25.17
CA GLN A 761 -7.89 -2.15 -23.84
C GLN A 761 -8.02 -3.45 -23.03
N ASN A 762 -8.46 -4.55 -23.64
CA ASN A 762 -8.53 -5.85 -22.95
C ASN A 762 -7.16 -6.31 -22.44
N HIS A 763 -6.10 -6.04 -23.20
CA HIS A 763 -4.74 -6.37 -22.80
C HIS A 763 -4.23 -5.44 -21.69
N MET A 764 -4.63 -4.17 -21.72
CA MET A 764 -4.36 -3.21 -20.65
C MET A 764 -4.98 -3.68 -19.33
N ILE A 765 -6.24 -4.10 -19.34
CA ILE A 765 -6.92 -4.65 -18.16
C ILE A 765 -6.22 -5.91 -17.65
N ALA A 766 -5.85 -6.84 -18.55
CA ALA A 766 -5.14 -8.06 -18.16
C ALA A 766 -3.78 -7.75 -17.50
N ALA A 767 -3.01 -6.79 -18.03
CA ALA A 767 -1.76 -6.36 -17.43
C ALA A 767 -1.98 -5.71 -16.06
N SER A 768 -3.04 -4.91 -15.89
CA SER A 768 -3.41 -4.33 -14.60
C SER A 768 -3.77 -5.38 -13.55
N LEU A 769 -4.54 -6.41 -13.92
CA LEU A 769 -4.86 -7.50 -13.02
C LEU A 769 -3.60 -8.28 -12.61
N ALA A 770 -2.70 -8.58 -13.56
CA ALA A 770 -1.43 -9.23 -13.26
C ALA A 770 -0.54 -8.42 -12.33
N HIS A 771 -0.54 -7.09 -12.49
CA HIS A 771 0.14 -6.18 -11.56
C HIS A 771 -0.47 -6.27 -10.15
N MET A 772 -1.80 -6.23 -10.05
CA MET A 772 -2.47 -6.32 -8.75
C MET A 772 -2.19 -7.66 -8.05
N ASP A 773 -2.21 -8.78 -8.78
CA ASP A 773 -1.91 -10.11 -8.23
C ASP A 773 -0.54 -10.14 -7.52
N ARG A 774 0.49 -9.55 -8.14
CA ARG A 774 1.84 -9.45 -7.55
C ARG A 774 1.84 -8.52 -6.34
N ILE A 775 1.32 -7.30 -6.46
CA ILE A 775 1.34 -6.31 -5.38
C ILE A 775 0.65 -6.85 -4.12
N ILE A 776 -0.48 -7.54 -4.27
CA ILE A 776 -1.19 -8.16 -3.15
C ILE A 776 -0.37 -9.28 -2.50
N LEU A 777 0.32 -10.11 -3.30
CA LEU A 777 1.20 -11.15 -2.77
C LEU A 777 2.37 -10.55 -1.98
N GLU A 778 3.00 -9.49 -2.50
CA GLU A 778 4.10 -8.81 -1.84
C GLU A 778 3.67 -8.20 -0.50
N ALA A 779 2.51 -7.55 -0.45
CA ALA A 779 1.94 -7.03 0.78
C ALA A 779 1.69 -8.14 1.82
N PHE A 780 1.22 -9.31 1.40
CA PHE A 780 1.04 -10.46 2.29
C PHE A 780 2.37 -10.99 2.83
N VAL A 781 3.41 -11.06 1.98
CA VAL A 781 4.77 -11.45 2.41
C VAL A 781 5.32 -10.47 3.46
N GLU A 782 5.07 -9.17 3.29
CA GLU A 782 5.46 -8.14 4.26
C GLU A 782 4.68 -8.29 5.58
N GLY A 783 3.37 -8.50 5.52
CA GLY A 783 2.52 -8.74 6.68
C GLY A 783 3.02 -9.91 7.54
N ILE A 784 3.46 -11.00 6.90
CA ILE A 784 4.06 -12.15 7.59
C ILE A 784 5.41 -11.82 8.23
N SER A 785 6.17 -10.91 7.62
CA SER A 785 7.48 -10.49 8.12
C SER A 785 7.35 -9.60 9.37
N ASN A 786 6.28 -8.81 9.42
CA ASN A 786 5.92 -7.97 10.56
C ASN A 786 5.17 -8.75 11.68
N THR A 787 4.78 -10.00 11.43
CA THR A 787 4.14 -10.85 12.43
C THR A 787 5.20 -11.57 13.28
N PRO A 788 5.14 -11.49 14.62
CA PRO A 788 6.06 -12.22 15.51
C PRO A 788 6.09 -13.73 15.24
N GLU A 789 7.22 -14.37 15.53
CA GLU A 789 7.32 -15.84 15.44
C GLU A 789 6.32 -16.52 16.37
N GLY A 790 5.61 -17.51 15.84
CA GLY A 790 4.55 -18.24 16.55
C GLY A 790 3.52 -18.83 15.60
N GLU A 791 2.49 -19.44 16.18
CA GLU A 791 1.45 -20.17 15.45
C GLU A 791 0.70 -19.29 14.44
N ALA A 792 0.47 -18.01 14.76
CA ALA A 792 -0.14 -17.06 13.86
C ALA A 792 0.70 -16.85 12.59
N ARG A 793 2.02 -16.64 12.73
CA ARG A 793 2.93 -16.48 11.59
C ARG A 793 2.98 -17.74 10.73
N ASP A 794 3.04 -18.92 11.34
CA ASP A 794 3.04 -20.19 10.63
C ASP A 794 1.73 -20.42 9.85
N THR A 795 0.61 -20.02 10.44
CA THR A 795 -0.71 -20.07 9.79
C THR A 795 -0.79 -19.09 8.62
N LEU A 796 -0.30 -17.85 8.79
CA LEU A 796 -0.24 -16.86 7.71
C LEU A 796 0.67 -17.30 6.55
N ILE A 797 1.77 -18.01 6.82
CA ILE A 797 2.62 -18.60 5.78
C ILE A 797 1.80 -19.57 4.92
N LYS A 798 1.04 -20.48 5.54
CA LYS A 798 0.19 -21.44 4.80
C LYS A 798 -0.93 -20.75 4.03
N LEU A 799 -1.56 -19.73 4.61
CA LEU A 799 -2.58 -18.92 3.93
C LEU A 799 -1.99 -18.19 2.71
N CYS A 800 -0.78 -17.63 2.84
CA CYS A 800 -0.07 -16.98 1.73
C CYS A 800 0.30 -17.98 0.63
N ASP A 801 0.79 -19.17 0.98
CA ASP A 801 1.06 -20.25 0.02
C ASP A 801 -0.23 -20.64 -0.73
N LEU A 802 -1.36 -20.77 -0.02
CA LEU A 802 -2.66 -21.08 -0.62
C LEU A 802 -3.12 -19.99 -1.58
N TYR A 803 -3.07 -18.73 -1.16
CA TYR A 803 -3.42 -17.58 -2.00
C TYR A 803 -2.60 -17.58 -3.29
N ALA A 804 -1.26 -17.65 -3.18
CA ALA A 804 -0.38 -17.61 -4.32
C ALA A 804 -0.62 -18.77 -5.30
N LEU A 805 -0.72 -20.00 -4.80
CA LEU A 805 -0.95 -21.17 -5.63
C LEU A 805 -2.34 -21.16 -6.27
N ALA A 806 -3.36 -20.67 -5.56
CA ALA A 806 -4.71 -20.51 -6.11
C ALA A 806 -4.71 -19.48 -7.26
N THR A 807 -4.05 -18.33 -7.10
CA THR A 807 -3.89 -17.32 -8.17
C THR A 807 -3.13 -17.88 -9.38
N ILE A 808 -2.05 -18.64 -9.14
CA ILE A 808 -1.33 -19.31 -10.24
C ILE A 808 -2.21 -20.35 -10.94
N ALA A 809 -3.01 -21.11 -10.18
CA ALA A 809 -3.93 -22.11 -10.72
C ALA A 809 -5.06 -21.48 -11.56
N GLU A 810 -5.57 -20.32 -11.13
CA GLU A 810 -6.57 -19.51 -11.84
C GLU A 810 -6.05 -19.08 -13.22
N HIS A 811 -4.77 -18.70 -13.29
CA HIS A 811 -4.11 -18.26 -14.53
C HIS A 811 -3.25 -19.32 -15.22
N ARG A 812 -3.43 -20.60 -14.90
CA ARG A 812 -2.58 -21.70 -15.41
C ARG A 812 -2.50 -21.78 -16.93
N ALA A 813 -3.57 -21.43 -17.64
CA ALA A 813 -3.59 -21.44 -19.11
C ALA A 813 -2.52 -20.50 -19.68
N TRP A 814 -2.45 -19.28 -19.13
CA TRP A 814 -1.45 -18.29 -19.52
C TRP A 814 -0.03 -18.79 -19.24
N PHE A 815 0.21 -19.38 -18.04
CA PHE A 815 1.53 -19.91 -17.69
C PHE A 815 1.97 -21.08 -18.56
N LEU A 816 1.04 -21.95 -18.97
CA LEU A 816 1.29 -23.06 -19.90
C LEU A 816 1.62 -22.54 -21.31
N GLU A 817 0.86 -21.57 -21.82
CA GLU A 817 1.08 -20.96 -23.14
C GLU A 817 2.45 -20.26 -23.25
N HIS A 818 2.96 -19.73 -22.13
CA HIS A 818 4.27 -19.07 -22.07
C HIS A 818 5.41 -20.01 -21.65
N GLY A 819 5.13 -21.30 -21.46
CA GLY A 819 6.11 -22.31 -21.07
C GLY A 819 6.73 -22.10 -19.68
N ALA A 820 6.08 -21.31 -18.81
CA ALA A 820 6.54 -21.06 -17.45
C ALA A 820 6.30 -22.25 -16.52
N ILE A 821 5.26 -23.04 -16.80
CA ILE A 821 4.99 -24.33 -16.18
C ILE A 821 4.65 -25.36 -17.26
N ASP A 822 4.86 -26.64 -16.97
CA ASP A 822 4.36 -27.73 -17.80
C ASP A 822 3.05 -28.32 -17.25
N GLY A 823 2.47 -29.27 -18.00
CA GLY A 823 1.24 -29.94 -17.58
C GLY A 823 1.38 -30.77 -16.30
N GLY A 824 2.58 -31.23 -15.95
CA GLY A 824 2.87 -31.92 -14.70
C GLY A 824 2.76 -30.96 -13.52
N ARG A 825 3.51 -29.86 -13.58
CA ARG A 825 3.52 -28.80 -12.59
C ARG A 825 2.12 -28.20 -12.38
N SER A 826 1.35 -27.99 -13.45
CA SER A 826 -0.03 -27.50 -13.34
C SER A 826 -0.93 -28.41 -12.50
N ARG A 827 -0.80 -29.74 -12.64
CA ARG A 827 -1.53 -30.72 -11.81
C ARG A 827 -1.04 -30.70 -10.36
N GLU A 828 0.27 -30.61 -10.15
CA GLU A 828 0.84 -30.52 -8.80
C GLU A 828 0.37 -29.28 -8.05
N ILE A 829 0.29 -28.12 -8.71
CA ILE A 829 -0.25 -26.88 -8.13
C ILE A 829 -1.71 -27.09 -7.71
N THR A 830 -2.53 -27.70 -8.58
CA THR A 830 -3.95 -27.98 -8.27
C THR A 830 -4.08 -28.86 -7.02
N GLN A 831 -3.29 -29.94 -6.94
CA GLN A 831 -3.26 -30.83 -5.78
C GLN A 831 -2.74 -30.15 -4.52
N ALA A 832 -1.80 -29.20 -4.65
CA ALA A 832 -1.28 -28.43 -3.52
C ALA A 832 -2.35 -27.49 -2.95
N VAL A 833 -3.14 -26.83 -3.80
CA VAL A 833 -4.28 -25.99 -3.37
C VAL A 833 -5.28 -26.81 -2.54
N GLU A 834 -5.67 -27.99 -3.03
CA GLU A 834 -6.60 -28.89 -2.32
C GLU A 834 -6.01 -29.35 -0.98
N ARG A 835 -4.74 -29.76 -0.97
CA ARG A 835 -4.06 -30.24 0.23
C ARG A 835 -3.90 -29.16 1.30
N ILE A 836 -3.45 -27.96 0.91
CA ILE A 836 -3.27 -26.85 1.85
C ILE A 836 -4.64 -26.39 2.38
N SER A 837 -5.69 -26.39 1.54
CA SER A 837 -7.06 -26.09 1.98
C SER A 837 -7.52 -27.08 3.07
N ALA A 838 -7.25 -28.38 2.89
CA ALA A 838 -7.55 -29.39 3.90
C ALA A 838 -6.72 -29.20 5.18
N GLU A 839 -5.41 -28.91 5.08
CA GLU A 839 -4.54 -28.63 6.24
C GLU A 839 -5.02 -27.41 7.04
N LEU A 840 -5.43 -26.34 6.37
CA LEU A 840 -5.97 -25.13 7.03
C LEU A 840 -7.35 -25.36 7.65
N THR A 841 -8.10 -26.36 7.17
CA THR A 841 -9.43 -26.67 7.70
C THR A 841 -9.37 -27.11 9.17
N GLU A 842 -8.27 -27.71 9.62
CA GLU A 842 -8.07 -28.11 11.03
C GLU A 842 -8.16 -26.93 12.00
N ASN A 843 -7.74 -25.73 11.57
CA ASN A 843 -7.73 -24.51 12.37
C ASN A 843 -8.64 -23.42 11.78
N ILE A 844 -9.64 -23.77 10.96
CA ILE A 844 -10.41 -22.79 10.19
C ILE A 844 -11.24 -21.84 11.06
N GLU A 845 -11.70 -22.29 12.23
CA GLU A 845 -12.44 -21.46 13.18
C GLU A 845 -11.58 -20.31 13.73
N PRO A 846 -10.41 -20.56 14.36
CA PRO A 846 -9.45 -19.50 14.69
C PRO A 846 -9.06 -18.59 13.51
N ILE A 847 -8.95 -19.15 12.30
CA ILE A 847 -8.64 -18.35 11.11
C ILE A 847 -9.78 -17.38 10.79
N VAL A 848 -11.06 -17.78 10.85
CA VAL A 848 -12.16 -16.84 10.60
C VAL A 848 -12.44 -15.88 11.76
N GLU A 849 -12.07 -16.23 13.00
CA GLU A 849 -12.01 -15.30 14.13
C GLU A 849 -11.02 -14.15 13.87
N GLY A 850 -9.89 -14.49 13.24
CA GLY A 850 -8.84 -13.55 12.85
C GLY A 850 -9.27 -12.55 11.76
N LEU A 851 -10.36 -12.82 11.02
CA LEU A 851 -10.94 -11.84 10.07
C LEU A 851 -11.57 -10.62 10.77
N GLY A 852 -11.74 -10.68 12.09
CA GLY A 852 -12.00 -9.51 12.92
C GLY A 852 -13.46 -9.07 12.99
N VAL A 853 -14.41 -9.93 12.63
CA VAL A 853 -15.85 -9.64 12.68
C VAL A 853 -16.42 -10.13 14.04
N PRO A 854 -16.90 -9.23 14.91
CA PRO A 854 -17.51 -9.60 16.19
C PRO A 854 -18.73 -10.52 16.02
N GLU A 855 -18.93 -11.45 16.95
CA GLU A 855 -20.03 -12.45 16.85
C GLU A 855 -21.40 -11.76 16.79
N ALA A 856 -21.59 -10.72 17.61
CA ALA A 856 -22.82 -9.93 17.65
C ALA A 856 -23.13 -9.20 16.33
N TRP A 857 -22.12 -8.97 15.49
CA TRP A 857 -22.29 -8.21 14.24
C TRP A 857 -22.63 -9.09 13.04
N LEU A 858 -22.51 -10.42 13.17
CA LEU A 858 -22.81 -11.34 12.09
C LEU A 858 -24.29 -11.23 11.66
N ASN A 859 -25.20 -10.96 12.61
CA ASN A 859 -26.66 -10.87 12.42
C ASN A 859 -27.17 -11.98 11.51
N SER A 860 -26.91 -13.21 11.94
CA SER A 860 -27.18 -14.43 11.19
C SER A 860 -27.48 -15.58 12.15
N LYS A 861 -28.68 -16.15 12.05
CA LYS A 861 -29.11 -17.25 12.93
C LYS A 861 -28.23 -18.48 12.78
N ILE A 862 -27.88 -18.82 11.53
CA ILE A 862 -27.04 -19.99 11.24
C ILE A 862 -25.60 -19.87 11.74
N ALA A 863 -25.12 -18.66 12.04
CA ALA A 863 -23.81 -18.45 12.64
C ALA A 863 -23.84 -18.48 14.17
N ALA A 864 -25.02 -18.29 14.78
CA ALA A 864 -25.23 -18.34 16.23
C ALA A 864 -25.58 -19.75 16.75
N GLU A 865 -26.19 -20.59 15.92
CA GLU A 865 -26.62 -21.97 16.26
C GLU A 865 -25.46 -22.99 16.40
N GLY A 866 -24.20 -22.55 16.29
CA GLY A 866 -23.01 -23.40 16.46
C GLY A 866 -22.60 -23.69 17.92
N LYS A 867 -23.47 -23.41 18.91
CA LYS A 867 -23.24 -23.66 20.34
C LYS A 867 -24.14 -24.76 20.88
#